data_AF-A0A2N3FQE1-F1
#
_entry.id   AF-A0A2N3FQE1-F1
#
_cell.length_a   1.000
_cell.length_b   1.000
_cell.length_c   1.000
_cell.angle_alpha   90.00
_cell.angle_beta   90.00
_cell.angle_gamma   90.00
#
_symmetry.space_group_name_H-M   'P 1'
#
loop_
_entity.id
_entity.type
_entity.pdbx_description
1 polymer ?
#
loop_
_entity_poly.entity_id
_entity_poly.type
_entity_poly.pdbx_seq_one_letter_code
_entity_poly.pdbx_strand_id
1 'polypeptide(L)'
;MSVAEIFSIFGSAITLIGVAFVLVLPQDGVLGPVPRTVIGEVLALAAVGAALWQHARDPKNVGAQALMATGVASAFLCIVAVTVLFTGPDGTGMLPELPGLALAGLVSVGGVWIARRWNSEWLAVLAILGSLVLAPYIVRENFVWCLAFMVVMTLVTEAFQPGRSWLWQMAARVVPTSVVFLWAVALPDPSVVALPLATIGLAALLAAAGLVLAILHQRSGRAEQIAATAAMVLMAGPLMLAVWFGTIAQGAVASAAVGAAFATAGLLERRVTDLVRSAAVPLGATFVAFAILRIADGGYDGYIFFGLAAAYLALARQTRFRPVLVVGFVLAALGVLHWAPLLATPIAVDLATGHGVPDVVESLLGLLATLLGAWALRAFLSARRSALTYTTWALSIGFGTVALVLAGTIIGERLHATAVWFQAAHAAVTVSWLLLCVVLLRLGLRRDTDAMVPVRLAIALAVAAVAKLFLFDLATLPGLVRAIAFLAVGLLLLVIGTWYNRQLDRVRKRPAPPGTSPDELVLLLNEQGRPSGTAPRSAMRAQNLRHGATAVVVRNSQGQIYVHRRTPTKDVYPGRRDFAAGGVITAGENPDTAAVRELAEELGITGVTPVPLRRGYYADDHTAYHGFCYTVVWDGEIRWQPEEVADGEWMTPAALQEAIRTRPDDFMPDTVSLLGDWLAAQATGSAPGPATS
;
A
#
# COMPACT_ATOMS: atom_id res chain seq x y z
N MET A 1 20.43 -23.01 6.22
CA MET A 1 21.82 -22.51 6.29
C MET A 1 22.65 -23.58 6.98
N SER A 2 23.73 -24.05 6.37
CA SER A 2 24.62 -25.05 6.96
C SER A 2 25.52 -24.43 8.03
N VAL A 3 26.10 -25.24 8.92
CA VAL A 3 27.05 -24.78 9.94
C VAL A 3 28.25 -24.08 9.30
N ALA A 4 28.75 -24.60 8.17
CA ALA A 4 29.84 -23.99 7.41
C ALA A 4 29.48 -22.61 6.85
N GLU A 5 28.24 -22.42 6.38
CA GLU A 5 27.75 -21.12 5.90
C GLU A 5 27.71 -20.09 7.04
N ILE A 6 27.26 -20.51 8.23
CA ILE A 6 27.22 -19.66 9.42
C ILE A 6 28.65 -19.18 9.78
N PHE A 7 29.60 -20.12 9.92
CA PHE A 7 30.99 -19.77 10.25
C PHE A 7 31.62 -18.87 9.19
N SER A 8 31.31 -19.10 7.91
CA SER A 8 31.83 -18.26 6.83
C SER A 8 31.29 -16.83 6.91
N ILE A 9 30.01 -16.63 7.20
CA ILE A 9 29.40 -15.30 7.35
C ILE A 9 30.01 -14.56 8.55
N PHE A 10 30.13 -15.22 9.70
CA PHE A 10 30.71 -14.61 10.90
C PHE A 10 32.20 -14.30 10.71
N GLY A 11 32.97 -15.21 10.08
CA GLY A 11 34.38 -15.00 9.76
C GLY A 11 34.58 -13.80 8.83
N SER A 12 33.75 -13.68 7.78
CA SER A 12 33.73 -12.52 6.89
C SER A 12 33.43 -11.22 7.62
N ALA A 13 32.40 -11.21 8.48
CA ALA A 13 32.02 -10.02 9.26
C ALA A 13 33.13 -9.57 10.23
N ILE A 14 33.71 -10.50 10.99
CA ILE A 14 34.82 -10.22 11.91
C ILE A 14 36.04 -9.69 11.15
N THR A 15 36.34 -10.26 9.98
CA THR A 15 37.46 -9.78 9.14
C THR A 15 37.23 -8.35 8.67
N LEU A 16 36.02 -8.02 8.20
CA LEU A 16 35.68 -6.65 7.77
C LEU A 16 35.75 -5.66 8.93
N ILE A 17 35.29 -6.04 10.13
CA ILE A 17 35.43 -5.23 11.34
C ILE A 17 36.90 -5.01 11.68
N GLY A 18 37.73 -6.05 11.58
CA GLY A 18 39.17 -5.95 11.80
C GLY A 18 39.85 -4.98 10.82
N VAL A 19 39.53 -5.08 9.53
CA VAL A 19 40.03 -4.15 8.50
C VAL A 19 39.58 -2.71 8.81
N ALA A 20 38.30 -2.50 9.13
CA ALA A 20 37.79 -1.19 9.51
C ALA A 20 38.51 -0.61 10.74
N PHE A 21 38.74 -1.41 11.79
CA PHE A 21 39.48 -0.95 12.97
C PHE A 21 40.91 -0.55 12.65
N VAL A 22 41.62 -1.32 11.81
CA VAL A 22 42.98 -0.96 11.38
C VAL A 22 42.98 0.37 10.62
N LEU A 23 41.99 0.60 9.76
CA LEU A 23 41.90 1.82 8.96
C LEU A 23 41.52 3.06 9.80
N VAL A 24 40.72 2.90 10.87
CA VAL A 24 40.20 4.01 11.69
C VAL A 24 41.15 4.42 12.84
N LEU A 25 42.29 3.74 13.02
CA LEU A 25 43.27 4.13 14.03
C LEU A 25 43.68 5.63 13.90
N PRO A 26 44.12 6.31 14.97
CA PRO A 26 44.53 7.72 14.90
C PRO A 26 45.72 7.90 13.96
N GLN A 27 45.71 8.85 13.02
CA GLN A 27 46.77 9.00 12.02
C GLN A 27 48.17 9.20 12.63
N ASP A 28 48.27 9.86 13.78
CA ASP A 28 49.52 10.10 14.54
C ASP A 28 49.99 8.88 15.35
N GLY A 29 49.33 7.73 15.18
CA GLY A 29 49.64 6.48 15.87
C GLY A 29 50.81 5.71 15.27
N VAL A 30 51.10 4.56 15.88
CA VAL A 30 52.27 3.69 15.56
C VAL A 30 52.32 3.23 14.10
N LEU A 31 51.16 3.08 13.44
CA LEU A 31 51.09 2.76 12.02
C LEU A 31 50.63 4.00 11.26
N GLY A 32 51.38 4.51 10.29
CA GLY A 32 50.89 5.60 9.44
C GLY A 32 49.77 5.18 8.48
N PRO A 33 49.17 6.14 7.73
CA PRO A 33 48.14 5.86 6.73
C PRO A 33 48.55 4.82 5.67
N VAL A 34 49.75 4.94 5.10
CA VAL A 34 50.23 4.07 4.01
C VAL A 34 50.33 2.60 4.45
N PRO A 35 51.02 2.24 5.56
CA PRO A 35 51.04 0.86 6.06
C PRO A 35 49.65 0.25 6.28
N ARG A 36 48.67 1.03 6.77
CA ARG A 36 47.31 0.52 7.04
C ARG A 36 46.57 0.19 5.77
N THR A 37 46.64 1.07 4.77
CA THR A 37 46.10 0.80 3.44
C THR A 37 46.72 -0.45 2.84
N VAL A 38 48.05 -0.58 2.92
CA VAL A 38 48.76 -1.76 2.40
C VAL A 38 48.30 -3.03 3.09
N ILE A 39 48.14 -3.03 4.42
CA ILE A 39 47.62 -4.19 5.17
C ILE A 39 46.20 -4.54 4.68
N GLY A 40 45.31 -3.56 4.56
CA GLY A 40 43.94 -3.78 4.09
C GLY A 40 43.88 -4.32 2.66
N GLU A 41 44.66 -3.75 1.74
CA GLU A 41 44.75 -4.19 0.34
C GLU A 41 45.34 -5.60 0.20
N VAL A 42 46.41 -5.90 0.95
CA VAL A 42 46.99 -7.26 0.96
C VAL A 42 45.97 -8.28 1.46
N LEU A 43 45.23 -7.96 2.51
CA LEU A 43 44.16 -8.83 3.01
C LEU A 43 43.03 -8.99 2.00
N ALA A 44 42.64 -7.91 1.31
CA ALA A 44 41.62 -7.95 0.26
C ALA A 44 42.05 -8.86 -0.90
N LEU A 45 43.27 -8.68 -1.42
CA LEU A 45 43.83 -9.49 -2.50
C LEU A 45 44.03 -10.95 -2.09
N ALA A 46 44.48 -11.21 -0.86
CA ALA A 46 44.62 -12.56 -0.33
C ALA A 46 43.26 -13.26 -0.24
N ALA A 47 42.21 -12.58 0.23
CA ALA A 47 40.86 -13.10 0.27
C ALA A 47 40.32 -13.40 -1.14
N VAL A 48 40.45 -12.47 -2.09
CA VAL A 48 40.05 -12.69 -3.49
C VAL A 48 40.81 -13.87 -4.10
N GLY A 49 42.13 -13.94 -3.93
CA GLY A 49 42.96 -15.02 -4.46
C GLY A 49 42.60 -16.39 -3.89
N ALA A 50 42.41 -16.47 -2.57
CA ALA A 50 41.95 -17.69 -1.91
C ALA A 50 40.54 -18.09 -2.35
N ALA A 51 39.63 -17.13 -2.56
CA ALA A 51 38.28 -17.39 -3.06
C ALA A 51 38.29 -17.97 -4.47
N LEU A 52 39.08 -17.38 -5.38
CA LEU A 52 39.25 -17.89 -6.75
C LEU A 52 39.83 -19.31 -6.75
N TRP A 53 40.84 -19.57 -5.93
CA TRP A 53 41.47 -20.88 -5.81
C TRP A 53 40.51 -21.94 -5.24
N GLN A 54 39.74 -21.60 -4.19
CA GLN A 54 38.76 -22.50 -3.61
C GLN A 54 37.62 -22.81 -4.59
N HIS A 55 37.10 -21.79 -5.28
CA HIS A 55 36.03 -21.97 -6.25
C HIS A 55 36.47 -22.79 -7.47
N ALA A 56 37.73 -22.64 -7.91
CA ALA A 56 38.29 -23.44 -8.98
C ALA A 56 38.38 -24.95 -8.63
N ARG A 57 38.49 -25.28 -7.34
CA ARG A 57 38.52 -26.67 -6.86
C ARG A 57 37.13 -27.22 -6.58
N ASP A 58 36.28 -26.41 -5.97
CA ASP A 58 34.89 -26.76 -5.67
C ASP A 58 33.96 -25.56 -5.95
N PRO A 59 33.29 -25.54 -7.12
CA PRO A 59 32.37 -24.47 -7.49
C PRO A 59 31.17 -24.30 -6.55
N LYS A 60 30.82 -25.35 -5.78
CA LYS A 60 29.69 -25.33 -4.85
C LYS A 60 30.09 -24.83 -3.45
N ASN A 61 31.37 -24.55 -3.22
CA ASN A 61 31.86 -24.10 -1.93
C ASN A 61 31.34 -22.68 -1.62
N VAL A 62 30.44 -22.59 -0.64
CA VAL A 62 29.85 -21.31 -0.20
C VAL A 62 30.90 -20.41 0.48
N GLY A 63 31.92 -20.99 1.11
CA GLY A 63 33.04 -20.26 1.70
C GLY A 63 33.83 -19.45 0.68
N ALA A 64 33.92 -19.93 -0.57
CA ALA A 64 34.57 -19.17 -1.64
C ALA A 64 33.79 -17.89 -2.00
N GLN A 65 32.46 -17.94 -1.99
CA GLN A 65 31.63 -16.75 -2.26
C GLN A 65 31.72 -15.72 -1.13
N ALA A 66 31.69 -16.17 0.12
CA ALA A 66 31.85 -15.29 1.28
C ALA A 66 33.24 -14.64 1.33
N LEU A 67 34.29 -15.39 1.01
CA LEU A 67 35.65 -14.87 0.97
C LEU A 67 35.86 -13.87 -0.18
N MET A 68 35.26 -14.11 -1.35
CA MET A 68 35.22 -13.14 -2.45
C MET A 68 34.51 -11.86 -2.02
N ALA A 69 33.33 -11.97 -1.40
CA ALA A 69 32.59 -10.82 -0.90
C ALA A 69 33.39 -10.03 0.15
N THR A 70 34.13 -10.72 1.03
CA THR A 70 35.00 -10.10 2.04
C THR A 70 36.14 -9.31 1.39
N GLY A 71 36.78 -9.88 0.37
CA GLY A 71 37.84 -9.21 -0.37
C GLY A 71 37.35 -7.95 -1.09
N VAL A 72 36.21 -8.06 -1.79
CA VAL A 72 35.57 -6.91 -2.46
C VAL A 72 35.18 -5.81 -1.47
N ALA A 73 34.56 -6.17 -0.34
CA ALA A 73 34.20 -5.20 0.69
C ALA A 73 35.41 -4.56 1.37
N SER A 74 36.49 -5.33 1.60
CA SER A 74 37.74 -4.80 2.16
C SER A 74 38.39 -3.78 1.21
N ALA A 75 38.41 -4.06 -0.10
CA ALA A 75 38.90 -3.11 -1.11
C ALA A 75 38.10 -1.80 -1.10
N PHE A 76 36.77 -1.87 -0.96
CA PHE A 76 35.95 -0.65 -0.82
C PHE A 76 36.29 0.16 0.44
N LEU A 77 36.50 -0.51 1.59
CA LEU A 77 36.91 0.17 2.82
C LEU A 77 38.28 0.86 2.67
N CYS A 78 39.23 0.21 1.99
CA CYS A 78 40.53 0.81 1.67
C CYS A 78 40.39 2.04 0.79
N ILE A 79 39.56 1.99 -0.26
CA ILE A 79 39.30 3.15 -1.14
C ILE A 79 38.71 4.31 -0.34
N VAL A 80 37.68 4.06 0.48
CA VAL A 80 37.09 5.09 1.35
C VAL A 80 38.13 5.66 2.31
N ALA A 81 38.98 4.81 2.91
CA ALA A 81 40.00 5.27 3.84
C ALA A 81 41.00 6.22 3.17
N VAL A 82 41.53 5.87 2.00
CA VAL A 82 42.54 6.70 1.31
C VAL A 82 41.94 7.99 0.72
N THR A 83 40.67 7.98 0.34
CA THR A 83 40.01 9.19 -0.19
C THR A 83 39.46 10.12 0.90
N VAL A 84 38.98 9.58 2.02
CA VAL A 84 38.22 10.35 3.02
C VAL A 84 38.95 10.47 4.34
N LEU A 85 39.44 9.34 4.87
CA LEU A 85 39.96 9.25 6.25
C LEU A 85 41.43 9.65 6.34
N PHE A 86 42.22 9.38 5.30
CA PHE A 86 43.64 9.68 5.26
C PHE A 86 43.89 10.98 4.54
N THR A 87 44.44 11.94 5.26
CA THR A 87 44.67 13.31 4.81
C THR A 87 46.15 13.56 4.58
N GLY A 88 46.49 14.18 3.46
CA GLY A 88 47.85 14.61 3.15
C GLY A 88 48.24 15.90 3.89
N PRO A 89 49.47 16.41 3.67
CA PRO A 89 49.95 17.66 4.27
C PRO A 89 49.07 18.87 3.98
N ASP A 90 48.38 18.84 2.84
CA ASP A 90 47.51 19.93 2.36
C ASP A 90 46.07 19.80 2.91
N GLY A 91 45.81 18.84 3.82
CA GLY A 91 44.50 18.58 4.42
C GLY A 91 43.49 17.86 3.53
N THR A 92 43.83 17.60 2.26
CA THR A 92 43.01 16.85 1.30
C THR A 92 43.21 15.34 1.44
N GLY A 93 42.25 14.55 0.94
CA GLY A 93 42.40 13.09 0.90
C GLY A 93 43.65 12.65 0.14
N MET A 94 44.33 11.60 0.61
CA MET A 94 45.54 11.08 -0.04
C MET A 94 45.29 10.62 -1.49
N LEU A 95 44.06 10.17 -1.78
CA LEU A 95 43.60 9.89 -3.13
C LEU A 95 42.46 10.86 -3.49
N PRO A 96 42.56 11.61 -4.61
CA PRO A 96 41.48 12.49 -5.05
C PRO A 96 40.17 11.72 -5.32
N GLU A 97 39.04 12.44 -5.24
CA GLU A 97 37.69 11.85 -5.27
C GLU A 97 37.39 11.07 -6.56
N LEU A 98 37.72 11.64 -7.73
CA LEU A 98 37.46 11.02 -9.04
C LEU A 98 38.22 9.69 -9.25
N PRO A 99 39.55 9.62 -9.01
CA PRO A 99 40.27 8.35 -8.95
C PRO A 99 39.68 7.36 -7.94
N GLY A 100 39.25 7.82 -6.76
CA GLY A 100 38.59 6.98 -5.75
C GLY A 100 37.31 6.34 -6.28
N LEU A 101 36.43 7.14 -6.91
CA LEU A 101 35.21 6.65 -7.57
C LEU A 101 35.53 5.68 -8.71
N ALA A 102 36.54 5.98 -9.54
CA ALA A 102 36.94 5.11 -10.64
C ALA A 102 37.40 3.73 -10.14
N LEU A 103 38.22 3.69 -9.07
CA LEU A 103 38.64 2.44 -8.44
C LEU A 103 37.44 1.68 -7.84
N ALA A 104 36.52 2.38 -7.17
CA ALA A 104 35.32 1.77 -6.63
C ALA A 104 34.46 1.15 -7.75
N GLY A 105 34.34 1.83 -8.89
CA GLY A 105 33.67 1.32 -10.08
C GLY A 105 34.34 0.06 -10.63
N LEU A 106 35.67 0.06 -10.75
CA LEU A 106 36.43 -1.12 -11.23
C LEU A 106 36.26 -2.33 -10.30
N VAL A 107 36.35 -2.13 -8.99
CA VAL A 107 36.11 -3.19 -7.99
C VAL A 107 34.68 -3.73 -8.11
N SER A 108 33.69 -2.85 -8.25
CA SER A 108 32.29 -3.24 -8.41
C SER A 108 32.04 -4.04 -9.70
N VAL A 109 32.49 -3.54 -10.85
CA VAL A 109 32.35 -4.22 -12.15
C VAL A 109 33.06 -5.57 -12.14
N GLY A 110 34.28 -5.63 -11.57
CA GLY A 110 35.01 -6.88 -11.38
C GLY A 110 34.22 -7.88 -10.54
N GLY A 111 33.67 -7.44 -9.40
CA GLY A 111 32.83 -8.26 -8.53
C GLY A 111 31.57 -8.78 -9.22
N VAL A 112 30.86 -7.93 -9.98
CA VAL A 112 29.67 -8.33 -10.74
C VAL A 112 30.02 -9.28 -11.90
N TRP A 113 31.15 -9.09 -12.56
CA TRP A 113 31.63 -10.01 -13.60
C TRP A 113 31.94 -11.40 -13.03
N ILE A 114 32.61 -11.48 -11.87
CA ILE A 114 32.83 -12.75 -11.16
C ILE A 114 31.49 -13.36 -10.75
N ALA A 115 30.59 -12.56 -10.17
CA ALA A 115 29.26 -13.00 -9.77
C ALA A 115 28.45 -13.60 -10.93
N ARG A 116 28.53 -12.99 -12.12
CA ARG A 116 27.91 -13.52 -13.35
C ARG A 116 28.47 -14.89 -13.74
N ARG A 117 29.79 -15.08 -13.64
CA ARG A 117 30.46 -16.37 -13.92
C ARG A 117 30.11 -17.44 -12.89
N TRP A 118 30.01 -17.05 -11.62
CA TRP A 118 29.70 -17.96 -10.51
C TRP A 118 28.21 -18.18 -10.30
N ASN A 119 27.37 -17.51 -11.11
CA ASN A 119 25.91 -17.51 -10.98
C ASN A 119 25.43 -17.15 -9.55
N SER A 120 26.06 -16.16 -8.92
CA SER A 120 25.76 -15.73 -7.55
C SER A 120 25.17 -14.32 -7.53
N GLU A 121 23.86 -14.23 -7.36
CA GLU A 121 23.15 -12.94 -7.26
C GLU A 121 23.63 -12.11 -6.06
N TRP A 122 23.85 -12.76 -4.91
CA TRP A 122 24.29 -12.08 -3.68
C TRP A 122 25.65 -11.40 -3.82
N LEU A 123 26.59 -12.04 -4.54
CA LEU A 123 27.89 -11.42 -4.81
C LEU A 123 27.75 -10.19 -5.72
N ALA A 124 26.87 -10.24 -6.73
CA ALA A 124 26.58 -9.10 -7.58
C ALA A 124 25.95 -7.95 -6.78
N VAL A 125 24.97 -8.26 -5.91
CA VAL A 125 24.32 -7.30 -5.01
C VAL A 125 25.35 -6.61 -4.12
N LEU A 126 26.23 -7.38 -3.46
CA LEU A 126 27.24 -6.83 -2.57
C LEU A 126 28.25 -5.94 -3.30
N ALA A 127 28.72 -6.36 -4.48
CA ALA A 127 29.65 -5.57 -5.29
C ALA A 127 29.02 -4.23 -5.74
N ILE A 128 27.73 -4.23 -6.10
CA ILE A 128 27.00 -3.03 -6.50
C ILE A 128 26.78 -2.12 -5.29
N LEU A 129 26.18 -2.65 -4.21
CA LEU A 129 25.86 -1.88 -3.01
C LEU A 129 27.11 -1.30 -2.36
N GLY A 130 28.22 -2.05 -2.33
CA GLY A 130 29.51 -1.55 -1.83
C GLY A 130 29.91 -0.24 -2.52
N SER A 131 29.82 -0.18 -3.85
CA SER A 131 30.14 1.05 -4.59
C SER A 131 29.10 2.16 -4.43
N LEU A 132 27.80 1.83 -4.51
CA LEU A 132 26.74 2.84 -4.55
C LEU A 132 26.43 3.44 -3.18
N VAL A 133 26.49 2.64 -2.11
CA VAL A 133 26.23 3.12 -0.74
C VAL A 133 27.41 3.93 -0.22
N LEU A 134 28.64 3.61 -0.64
CA LEU A 134 29.84 4.32 -0.19
C LEU A 134 30.17 5.56 -1.04
N ALA A 135 29.71 5.65 -2.29
CA ALA A 135 29.97 6.79 -3.16
C ALA A 135 29.64 8.17 -2.53
N PRO A 136 28.51 8.36 -1.83
CA PRO A 136 28.19 9.64 -1.16
C PRO A 136 29.18 10.02 -0.05
N TYR A 137 29.92 9.06 0.50
CA TYR A 137 30.94 9.31 1.52
C TYR A 137 32.30 9.63 0.91
N ILE A 138 32.57 9.12 -0.30
CA ILE A 138 33.82 9.36 -1.05
C ILE A 138 33.89 10.81 -1.54
N VAL A 139 32.76 11.38 -1.94
CA VAL A 139 32.68 12.72 -2.56
C VAL A 139 32.29 13.76 -1.51
N ARG A 140 33.12 14.79 -1.33
CA ARG A 140 32.89 15.89 -0.39
C ARG A 140 32.71 17.24 -1.08
N GLU A 141 33.41 17.47 -2.18
CA GLU A 141 33.43 18.81 -2.81
C GLU A 141 32.36 18.99 -3.89
N ASN A 142 32.16 17.98 -4.73
CA ASN A 142 31.26 18.10 -5.88
C ASN A 142 30.38 16.85 -6.03
N PHE A 143 29.22 16.91 -5.38
CA PHE A 143 28.24 15.83 -5.30
C PHE A 143 27.66 15.41 -6.67
N VAL A 144 27.75 16.27 -7.70
CA VAL A 144 27.38 15.89 -9.08
C VAL A 144 28.25 14.73 -9.60
N TRP A 145 29.52 14.63 -9.20
CA TRP A 145 30.35 13.47 -9.53
C TRP A 145 29.85 12.18 -8.89
N CYS A 146 29.33 12.25 -7.65
CA CYS A 146 28.69 11.12 -7.00
C CYS A 146 27.46 10.67 -7.81
N LEU A 147 26.59 11.60 -8.19
CA LEU A 147 25.40 11.30 -8.98
C LEU A 147 25.76 10.70 -10.36
N ALA A 148 26.76 11.28 -11.03
CA ALA A 148 27.26 10.77 -12.30
C ALA A 148 27.78 9.33 -12.18
N PHE A 149 28.61 9.07 -11.17
CA PHE A 149 29.13 7.74 -10.88
C PHE A 149 28.01 6.74 -10.63
N MET A 150 27.02 7.08 -9.79
CA MET A 150 25.91 6.18 -9.48
C MET A 150 25.04 5.86 -10.71
N VAL A 151 24.75 6.86 -11.56
CA VAL A 151 24.04 6.65 -12.84
C VAL A 151 24.84 5.74 -13.77
N VAL A 152 26.14 6.00 -13.93
CA VAL A 152 27.04 5.17 -14.76
C VAL A 152 27.07 3.73 -14.24
N MET A 153 27.25 3.52 -12.95
CA MET A 153 27.27 2.18 -12.37
C MET A 153 25.93 1.46 -12.50
N THR A 154 24.82 2.18 -12.39
CA THR A 154 23.47 1.63 -12.64
C THR A 154 23.33 1.12 -14.07
N LEU A 155 23.88 1.86 -15.05
CA LEU A 155 23.86 1.48 -16.46
C LEU A 155 24.83 0.35 -16.80
N VAL A 156 26.07 0.42 -16.31
CA VAL A 156 27.12 -0.55 -16.63
C VAL A 156 26.79 -1.91 -16.04
N THR A 157 26.25 -1.96 -14.82
CA THR A 157 25.93 -3.24 -14.17
C THR A 157 24.70 -3.94 -14.74
N GLU A 158 23.87 -3.25 -15.53
CA GLU A 158 22.77 -3.84 -16.29
C GLU A 158 23.27 -4.76 -17.41
N ALA A 159 24.42 -4.48 -18.03
CA ALA A 159 25.01 -5.35 -19.05
C ALA A 159 25.28 -6.80 -18.55
N PHE A 160 25.31 -7.00 -17.24
CA PHE A 160 25.54 -8.28 -16.59
C PHE A 160 24.27 -9.00 -16.15
N GLN A 161 23.08 -8.47 -16.43
CA GLN A 161 21.80 -9.12 -16.10
C GLN A 161 21.18 -9.99 -17.21
N PRO A 162 21.34 -9.74 -18.53
CA PRO A 162 20.67 -10.52 -19.56
C PRO A 162 20.83 -12.04 -19.39
N GLY A 163 19.71 -12.76 -19.44
CA GLY A 163 19.63 -14.20 -19.24
C GLY A 163 19.56 -14.67 -17.77
N ARG A 164 19.45 -13.76 -16.80
CA ARG A 164 19.33 -14.07 -15.37
C ARG A 164 18.13 -13.37 -14.73
N SER A 165 17.41 -14.08 -13.87
CA SER A 165 16.24 -13.57 -13.14
C SER A 165 16.62 -12.95 -11.79
N TRP A 166 17.59 -12.04 -11.80
CA TRP A 166 18.21 -11.48 -10.59
C TRP A 166 17.52 -10.17 -10.15
N LEU A 167 16.41 -10.33 -9.42
CA LEU A 167 15.59 -9.21 -8.93
C LEU A 167 16.34 -8.35 -7.91
N TRP A 168 17.15 -8.94 -7.04
CA TRP A 168 17.90 -8.21 -6.03
C TRP A 168 19.05 -7.43 -6.64
N GLN A 169 19.67 -7.95 -7.70
CA GLN A 169 20.66 -7.17 -8.45
C GLN A 169 20.02 -5.91 -9.07
N MET A 170 18.84 -6.05 -9.68
CA MET A 170 18.10 -4.91 -10.24
C MET A 170 17.77 -3.89 -9.15
N ALA A 171 17.27 -4.34 -7.99
CA ALA A 171 16.99 -3.46 -6.86
C ALA A 171 18.26 -2.76 -6.34
N ALA A 172 19.37 -3.49 -6.22
CA ALA A 172 20.64 -3.01 -5.68
C ALA A 172 21.25 -1.86 -6.50
N ARG A 173 21.01 -1.82 -7.82
CA ARG A 173 21.49 -0.72 -8.67
C ARG A 173 20.50 0.44 -8.75
N VAL A 174 19.19 0.17 -8.75
CA VAL A 174 18.17 1.20 -9.00
C VAL A 174 17.87 1.97 -7.72
N VAL A 175 17.64 1.27 -6.61
CA VAL A 175 17.14 1.89 -5.38
C VAL A 175 18.12 2.90 -4.79
N PRO A 176 19.42 2.57 -4.56
CA PRO A 176 20.35 3.53 -3.98
C PRO A 176 20.54 4.75 -4.87
N THR A 177 20.71 4.56 -6.18
CA THR A 177 20.88 5.64 -7.15
C THR A 177 19.69 6.59 -7.15
N SER A 178 18.47 6.08 -7.27
CA SER A 178 17.28 6.93 -7.26
C SER A 178 17.06 7.63 -5.92
N VAL A 179 17.30 6.95 -4.79
CA VAL A 179 17.11 7.53 -3.45
C VAL A 179 18.12 8.65 -3.18
N VAL A 180 19.41 8.41 -3.44
CA VAL A 180 20.46 9.42 -3.23
C VAL A 180 20.26 10.61 -4.17
N PHE A 181 19.87 10.36 -5.43
CA PHE A 181 19.59 11.45 -6.38
C PHE A 181 18.39 12.28 -5.93
N LEU A 182 17.27 11.64 -5.55
CA LEU A 182 16.11 12.35 -5.02
C LEU A 182 16.46 13.16 -3.78
N TRP A 183 17.24 12.61 -2.85
CA TRP A 183 17.71 13.33 -1.67
C TRP A 183 18.56 14.55 -2.04
N ALA A 184 19.53 14.39 -2.95
CA ALA A 184 20.44 15.44 -3.39
C ALA A 184 19.76 16.58 -4.16
N VAL A 185 18.57 16.33 -4.71
CA VAL A 185 17.77 17.34 -5.42
C VAL A 185 16.69 17.94 -4.50
N ALA A 186 16.13 17.16 -3.57
CA ALA A 186 15.13 17.65 -2.61
C ALA A 186 15.73 18.49 -1.48
N LEU A 187 16.95 18.15 -1.05
CA LEU A 187 17.76 18.91 -0.10
C LEU A 187 19.05 19.30 -0.83
N PRO A 188 19.00 20.37 -1.64
CA PRO A 188 19.98 20.56 -2.70
C PRO A 188 21.37 20.86 -2.16
N ASP A 189 22.32 19.98 -2.52
CA ASP A 189 23.75 20.23 -2.31
C ASP A 189 24.21 21.44 -3.16
N PRO A 190 25.13 22.29 -2.67
CA PRO A 190 25.58 23.47 -3.40
C PRO A 190 26.06 23.16 -4.84
N SER A 191 26.73 22.01 -5.05
CA SER A 191 27.22 21.61 -6.37
C SER A 191 26.09 21.25 -7.35
N VAL A 192 25.00 20.67 -6.85
CA VAL A 192 23.81 20.28 -7.63
C VAL A 192 23.10 21.53 -8.18
N VAL A 193 23.06 22.60 -7.38
CA VAL A 193 22.51 23.91 -7.77
C VAL A 193 23.47 24.66 -8.69
N ALA A 194 24.77 24.58 -8.43
CA ALA A 194 25.80 25.27 -9.22
C ALA A 194 25.96 24.70 -10.64
N LEU A 195 25.64 23.41 -10.86
CA LEU A 195 25.78 22.71 -12.14
C LEU A 195 24.44 22.15 -12.65
N PRO A 196 23.42 23.01 -12.88
CA PRO A 196 22.06 22.55 -13.13
C PRO A 196 21.92 21.76 -14.45
N LEU A 197 22.71 22.09 -15.48
CA LEU A 197 22.70 21.36 -16.75
C LEU A 197 23.17 19.91 -16.57
N ALA A 198 24.20 19.69 -15.74
CA ALA A 198 24.69 18.35 -15.45
C ALA A 198 23.67 17.55 -14.62
N THR A 199 23.10 18.17 -13.59
CA THR A 199 22.05 17.57 -12.76
C THR A 199 20.83 17.14 -13.59
N ILE A 200 20.29 18.04 -14.42
CA ILE A 200 19.15 17.76 -15.30
C ILE A 200 19.51 16.67 -16.31
N GLY A 201 20.69 16.75 -16.93
CA GLY A 201 21.16 15.77 -17.90
C GLY A 201 21.28 14.36 -17.31
N LEU A 202 21.85 14.24 -16.10
CA LEU A 202 21.98 12.95 -15.40
C LEU A 202 20.61 12.40 -14.98
N ALA A 203 19.70 13.24 -14.51
CA ALA A 203 18.35 12.82 -14.16
C ALA A 203 17.55 12.36 -15.40
N ALA A 204 17.72 13.05 -16.54
CA ALA A 204 17.11 12.67 -17.80
C ALA A 204 17.67 11.35 -18.34
N LEU A 205 18.99 11.15 -18.24
CA LEU A 205 19.65 9.89 -18.59
C LEU A 205 19.11 8.73 -17.73
N LEU A 206 18.97 8.95 -16.42
CA LEU A 206 18.41 7.95 -15.51
C LEU A 206 16.95 7.61 -15.85
N ALA A 207 16.12 8.61 -16.13
CA ALA A 207 14.72 8.39 -16.54
C ALA A 207 14.63 7.58 -17.85
N ALA A 208 15.44 7.93 -18.86
CA ALA A 208 15.50 7.21 -20.13
C ALA A 208 16.01 5.77 -19.94
N ALA A 209 17.01 5.57 -19.07
CA ALA A 209 17.52 4.26 -18.72
C ALA A 209 16.45 3.36 -18.09
N GLY A 210 15.61 3.93 -17.21
CA GLY A 210 14.47 3.22 -16.63
C GLY A 210 13.48 2.72 -17.68
N LEU A 211 13.17 3.55 -18.69
CA LEU A 211 12.31 3.16 -19.81
C LEU A 211 12.93 2.03 -20.64
N VAL A 212 14.22 2.15 -20.98
CA VAL A 212 14.95 1.10 -21.72
C VAL A 212 14.96 -0.20 -20.93
N LEU A 213 15.24 -0.14 -19.62
CA LEU A 213 15.25 -1.31 -18.74
C LEU A 213 13.90 -2.05 -18.74
N ALA A 214 12.79 -1.30 -18.64
CA ALA A 214 11.44 -1.86 -18.70
C ALA A 214 11.15 -2.51 -20.05
N ILE A 215 11.60 -1.91 -21.16
CA ILE A 215 11.45 -2.47 -22.50
C ILE A 215 12.30 -3.74 -22.69
N LEU A 216 13.51 -3.80 -22.13
CA LEU A 216 14.38 -4.97 -22.22
C LEU A 216 13.79 -6.17 -21.45
N HIS A 217 13.23 -5.93 -20.27
CA HIS A 217 12.70 -6.97 -19.38
C HIS A 217 11.20 -7.28 -19.58
N GLN A 218 10.53 -6.65 -20.55
CA GLN A 218 9.10 -6.87 -20.76
C GLN A 218 8.74 -8.29 -21.23
N ARG A 219 9.73 -9.05 -21.72
CA ARG A 219 9.57 -10.47 -22.12
C ARG A 219 10.03 -11.46 -21.06
N SER A 220 10.53 -10.97 -19.92
CA SER A 220 10.96 -11.79 -18.79
C SER A 220 9.77 -12.38 -18.02
N GLY A 221 10.05 -13.14 -16.95
CA GLY A 221 9.02 -13.60 -16.02
C GLY A 221 8.25 -12.44 -15.37
N ARG A 222 7.01 -12.70 -14.95
CA ARG A 222 6.08 -11.66 -14.43
C ARG A 222 6.67 -10.81 -13.29
N ALA A 223 7.45 -11.42 -12.40
CA ALA A 223 8.11 -10.71 -11.30
C ALA A 223 9.15 -9.69 -11.80
N GLU A 224 9.94 -10.04 -12.82
CA GLU A 224 10.92 -9.14 -13.45
C GLU A 224 10.22 -8.02 -14.21
N GLN A 225 9.14 -8.32 -14.94
CA GLN A 225 8.37 -7.29 -15.63
C GLN A 225 7.86 -6.24 -14.63
N ILE A 226 7.27 -6.68 -13.50
CA ILE A 226 6.79 -5.78 -12.44
C ILE A 226 7.96 -4.99 -11.85
N ALA A 227 9.08 -5.64 -11.55
CA ALA A 227 10.26 -4.98 -10.98
C ALA A 227 10.84 -3.93 -11.94
N ALA A 228 10.94 -4.23 -13.23
CA ALA A 228 11.46 -3.31 -14.24
C ALA A 228 10.51 -2.13 -14.48
N THR A 229 9.20 -2.36 -14.49
CA THR A 229 8.20 -1.28 -14.53
C THR A 229 8.26 -0.39 -13.29
N ALA A 230 8.45 -0.96 -12.09
CA ALA A 230 8.63 -0.19 -10.86
C ALA A 230 9.94 0.61 -10.88
N ALA A 231 11.03 0.01 -11.37
CA ALA A 231 12.31 0.68 -11.56
C ALA A 231 12.20 1.87 -12.52
N MET A 232 11.49 1.73 -13.64
CA MET A 232 11.23 2.84 -14.57
C MET A 232 10.59 4.04 -13.88
N VAL A 233 9.57 3.82 -13.04
CA VAL A 233 8.92 4.88 -12.26
C VAL A 233 9.91 5.53 -11.28
N LEU A 234 10.65 4.71 -10.54
CA LEU A 234 11.60 5.18 -9.53
C LEU A 234 12.77 5.97 -10.14
N MET A 235 13.22 5.59 -11.34
CA MET A 235 14.29 6.26 -12.08
C MET A 235 13.84 7.55 -12.78
N ALA A 236 12.54 7.70 -13.04
CA ALA A 236 11.96 8.93 -13.58
C ALA A 236 11.86 10.05 -12.51
N GLY A 237 11.67 9.67 -11.24
CA GLY A 237 11.47 10.60 -10.11
C GLY A 237 12.48 11.75 -10.02
N PRO A 238 13.81 11.49 -10.06
CA PRO A 238 14.82 12.54 -10.00
C PRO A 238 14.64 13.67 -11.01
N LEU A 239 14.23 13.36 -12.25
CA LEU A 239 14.05 14.38 -13.28
C LEU A 239 12.88 15.31 -12.94
N MET A 240 11.84 14.79 -12.29
CA MET A 240 10.65 15.56 -11.90
C MET A 240 11.00 16.75 -11.00
N LEU A 241 12.05 16.60 -10.19
CA LEU A 241 12.56 17.66 -9.31
C LEU A 241 13.72 18.44 -9.96
N ALA A 242 14.60 17.77 -10.71
CA ALA A 242 15.80 18.39 -11.27
C ALA A 242 15.49 19.51 -12.29
N VAL A 243 14.38 19.41 -13.03
CA VAL A 243 14.01 20.34 -14.12
C VAL A 243 13.78 21.79 -13.66
N TRP A 244 13.67 22.02 -12.36
CA TRP A 244 13.46 23.33 -11.75
C TRP A 244 14.75 24.06 -11.38
N PHE A 245 15.91 23.37 -11.32
CA PHE A 245 17.19 23.98 -10.94
C PHE A 245 17.87 24.75 -12.08
N GLY A 246 17.54 24.43 -13.34
CA GLY A 246 18.14 25.06 -14.52
C GLY A 246 17.31 26.19 -15.10
N THR A 247 17.80 26.76 -16.21
CA THR A 247 17.02 27.74 -16.97
C THR A 247 15.71 27.13 -17.46
N ILE A 248 14.73 28.00 -17.78
CA ILE A 248 13.45 27.59 -18.38
C ILE A 248 13.68 26.65 -19.56
N ALA A 249 14.59 27.01 -20.47
CA ALA A 249 14.91 26.21 -21.64
C ALA A 249 15.48 24.84 -21.28
N GLN A 250 16.42 24.76 -20.33
CA GLN A 250 17.05 23.50 -19.92
C GLN A 250 16.01 22.52 -19.35
N GLY A 251 15.19 22.99 -18.40
CA GLY A 251 14.14 22.17 -17.78
C GLY A 251 13.05 21.76 -18.77
N ALA A 252 12.62 22.68 -19.65
CA ALA A 252 11.60 22.43 -20.66
C ALA A 252 12.06 21.41 -21.70
N VAL A 253 13.27 21.57 -22.25
CA VAL A 253 13.81 20.68 -23.28
C VAL A 253 14.03 19.28 -22.73
N ALA A 254 14.62 19.14 -21.53
CA ALA A 254 14.84 17.84 -20.91
C ALA A 254 13.50 17.11 -20.65
N SER A 255 12.52 17.83 -20.11
CA SER A 255 11.17 17.29 -19.86
C SER A 255 10.46 16.92 -21.16
N ALA A 256 10.53 17.76 -22.21
CA ALA A 256 9.92 17.46 -23.50
C ALA A 256 10.55 16.24 -24.16
N ALA A 257 11.89 16.13 -24.12
CA ALA A 257 12.63 15.01 -24.71
C ALA A 257 12.29 13.68 -24.03
N VAL A 258 12.32 13.64 -22.68
CA VAL A 258 11.95 12.43 -21.92
C VAL A 258 10.46 12.14 -22.08
N GLY A 259 9.59 13.15 -22.02
CA GLY A 259 8.16 13.01 -22.25
C GLY A 259 7.84 12.40 -23.62
N ALA A 260 8.51 12.86 -24.67
CA ALA A 260 8.37 12.31 -26.02
C ALA A 260 8.84 10.84 -26.11
N ALA A 261 9.96 10.49 -25.47
CA ALA A 261 10.44 9.10 -25.42
C ALA A 261 9.42 8.16 -24.75
N PHE A 262 8.88 8.57 -23.60
CA PHE A 262 7.86 7.82 -22.87
C PHE A 262 6.52 7.73 -23.62
N ALA A 263 6.09 8.83 -24.26
CA ALA A 263 4.89 8.85 -25.10
C ALA A 263 5.04 7.93 -26.31
N THR A 264 6.21 7.92 -26.96
CA THR A 264 6.52 7.04 -28.10
C THR A 264 6.43 5.58 -27.68
N ALA A 265 7.02 5.21 -26.52
CA ALA A 265 6.88 3.85 -25.99
C ALA A 265 5.42 3.47 -25.72
N GLY A 266 4.61 4.42 -25.25
CA GLY A 266 3.18 4.23 -25.02
C GLY A 266 2.35 3.97 -26.28
N LEU A 267 2.73 4.58 -27.41
CA LEU A 267 2.07 4.46 -28.71
C LEU A 267 2.46 3.19 -29.49
N LEU A 268 3.56 2.53 -29.12
CA LEU A 268 4.05 1.32 -29.77
C LEU A 268 3.35 0.05 -29.27
N GLU A 269 2.03 -0.05 -29.46
CA GLU A 269 1.18 -1.13 -28.93
C GLU A 269 1.65 -2.54 -29.34
N ARG A 270 2.25 -2.66 -30.53
CA ARG A 270 2.76 -3.94 -31.06
C ARG A 270 4.11 -4.36 -30.48
N ARG A 271 4.86 -3.43 -29.87
CA ARG A 271 6.23 -3.66 -29.39
C ARG A 271 6.39 -3.55 -27.88
N VAL A 272 5.44 -2.90 -27.20
CA VAL A 272 5.50 -2.64 -25.77
C VAL A 272 4.29 -3.26 -25.06
N THR A 273 4.55 -4.06 -24.03
CA THR A 273 3.49 -4.73 -23.25
C THR A 273 2.60 -3.72 -22.49
N ASP A 274 1.37 -4.12 -22.18
CA ASP A 274 0.42 -3.27 -21.43
C ASP A 274 0.96 -2.85 -20.07
N LEU A 275 1.72 -3.72 -19.39
CA LEU A 275 2.34 -3.43 -18.10
C LEU A 275 3.39 -2.30 -18.19
N VAL A 276 4.19 -2.26 -19.26
CA VAL A 276 5.16 -1.16 -19.46
C VAL A 276 4.43 0.11 -19.93
N ARG A 277 3.51 -0.01 -20.89
CA ARG A 277 2.74 1.12 -21.43
C ARG A 277 1.94 1.85 -20.35
N SER A 278 1.34 1.09 -19.45
CA SER A 278 0.49 1.63 -18.37
C SER A 278 1.24 2.46 -17.32
N ALA A 279 2.56 2.34 -17.22
CA ALA A 279 3.41 3.27 -16.46
C ALA A 279 4.10 4.30 -17.37
N ALA A 280 4.43 3.94 -18.62
CA ALA A 280 5.13 4.83 -19.53
C ALA A 280 4.26 5.98 -20.05
N VAL A 281 3.01 5.70 -20.47
CA VAL A 281 2.08 6.73 -20.98
C VAL A 281 1.86 7.85 -19.96
N PRO A 282 1.54 7.53 -18.69
CA PRO A 282 1.30 8.60 -17.73
C PRO A 282 2.57 9.39 -17.43
N LEU A 283 3.73 8.72 -17.26
CA LEU A 283 5.01 9.40 -17.04
C LEU A 283 5.35 10.33 -18.22
N GLY A 284 5.09 9.90 -19.45
CA GLY A 284 5.22 10.74 -20.64
C GLY A 284 4.35 11.98 -20.59
N ALA A 285 3.06 11.83 -20.27
CA ALA A 285 2.15 12.96 -20.09
C ALA A 285 2.60 13.93 -18.99
N THR A 286 3.17 13.39 -17.91
CA THR A 286 3.71 14.18 -16.80
C THR A 286 4.90 15.04 -17.23
N PHE A 287 5.86 14.46 -17.94
CA PHE A 287 7.00 15.23 -18.43
C PHE A 287 6.63 16.23 -19.53
N VAL A 288 5.65 15.91 -20.39
CA VAL A 288 5.08 16.91 -21.32
C VAL A 288 4.44 18.08 -20.55
N ALA A 289 3.70 17.79 -19.48
CA ALA A 289 3.16 18.84 -18.62
C ALA A 289 4.30 19.68 -18.02
N PHE A 290 5.32 19.07 -17.41
CA PHE A 290 6.47 19.81 -16.88
C PHE A 290 7.16 20.68 -17.93
N ALA A 291 7.27 20.20 -19.17
CA ALA A 291 7.84 21.01 -20.26
C ALA A 291 7.01 22.28 -20.52
N ILE A 292 5.69 22.14 -20.63
CA ILE A 292 4.76 23.27 -20.81
C ILE A 292 4.87 24.24 -19.63
N LEU A 293 4.96 23.69 -18.41
CA LEU A 293 5.01 24.48 -17.18
C LEU A 293 6.31 25.26 -17.01
N ARG A 294 7.45 24.67 -17.41
CA ARG A 294 8.71 25.41 -17.47
C ARG A 294 8.60 26.58 -18.45
N ILE A 295 7.97 26.39 -19.62
CA ILE A 295 7.79 27.45 -20.63
C ILE A 295 6.82 28.55 -20.17
N ALA A 296 5.82 28.19 -19.36
CA ALA A 296 4.79 29.13 -18.88
C ALA A 296 5.27 30.09 -17.77
N ASP A 297 6.50 29.92 -17.26
CA ASP A 297 7.22 30.80 -16.31
C ASP A 297 6.39 31.32 -15.11
N GLY A 298 5.49 30.50 -14.58
CA GLY A 298 4.76 30.85 -13.35
C GLY A 298 5.10 29.92 -12.20
N GLY A 299 5.00 30.46 -10.98
CA GLY A 299 5.07 29.73 -9.70
C GLY A 299 3.90 28.76 -9.55
N TYR A 300 3.93 27.71 -10.38
CA TYR A 300 2.90 26.69 -10.48
C TYR A 300 3.37 25.33 -9.95
N ASP A 301 4.57 25.24 -9.37
CA ASP A 301 5.18 24.04 -8.81
C ASP A 301 4.22 23.21 -7.93
N GLY A 302 3.53 23.84 -6.99
CA GLY A 302 2.54 23.18 -6.13
C GLY A 302 1.33 22.59 -6.87
N TYR A 303 0.90 23.22 -7.97
CA TYR A 303 -0.28 22.82 -8.73
C TYR A 303 -0.05 21.53 -9.50
N ILE A 304 1.19 21.26 -9.87
CA ILE A 304 1.50 20.18 -10.81
C ILE A 304 1.54 18.86 -10.07
N PHE A 305 2.18 18.82 -8.90
CA PHE A 305 2.23 17.61 -8.09
C PHE A 305 0.81 17.14 -7.73
N PHE A 306 -0.02 18.04 -7.22
CA PHE A 306 -1.39 17.68 -6.86
C PHE A 306 -2.33 17.53 -8.06
N GLY A 307 -2.19 18.36 -9.09
CA GLY A 307 -2.98 18.24 -10.32
C GLY A 307 -2.73 16.90 -11.04
N LEU A 308 -1.47 16.49 -11.17
CA LEU A 308 -1.13 15.19 -11.72
C LEU A 308 -1.51 14.06 -10.76
N ALA A 309 -1.24 14.18 -9.46
CA ALA A 309 -1.68 13.18 -8.49
C ALA A 309 -3.20 12.94 -8.58
N ALA A 310 -4.00 14.00 -8.62
CA ALA A 310 -5.44 13.93 -8.82
C ALA A 310 -5.81 13.19 -10.11
N ALA A 311 -5.23 13.57 -11.25
CA ALA A 311 -5.50 12.93 -12.54
C ALA A 311 -5.15 11.43 -12.53
N TYR A 312 -4.00 11.08 -11.96
CA TYR A 312 -3.55 9.69 -11.86
C TYR A 312 -4.38 8.85 -10.89
N LEU A 313 -4.76 9.39 -9.74
CA LEU A 313 -5.59 8.67 -8.77
C LEU A 313 -7.00 8.43 -9.35
N ALA A 314 -7.55 9.39 -10.10
CA ALA A 314 -8.78 9.20 -10.85
C ALA A 314 -8.62 8.11 -11.93
N LEU A 315 -7.54 8.16 -12.71
CA LEU A 315 -7.25 7.18 -13.75
C LEU A 315 -7.02 5.77 -13.18
N ALA A 316 -6.30 5.66 -12.06
CA ALA A 316 -6.06 4.41 -11.35
C ALA A 316 -7.39 3.74 -10.99
N ARG A 317 -8.34 4.53 -10.48
CA ARG A 317 -9.66 4.04 -10.10
C ARG A 317 -10.49 3.55 -11.29
N GLN A 318 -10.42 4.25 -12.42
CA GLN A 318 -11.15 3.86 -13.63
C GLN A 318 -10.55 2.59 -14.25
N THR A 319 -9.22 2.53 -14.36
CA THR A 319 -8.50 1.41 -14.97
C THR A 319 -8.34 0.21 -14.06
N ARG A 320 -8.53 0.38 -12.73
CA ARG A 320 -8.20 -0.61 -11.68
C ARG A 320 -6.77 -1.14 -11.81
N PHE A 321 -5.85 -0.28 -12.25
CA PHE A 321 -4.45 -0.62 -12.44
C PHE A 321 -3.53 -0.11 -11.31
N ARG A 322 -2.91 -1.06 -10.58
CA ARG A 322 -2.16 -0.77 -9.34
C ARG A 322 -0.93 0.13 -9.55
N PRO A 323 -0.12 -0.02 -10.61
CA PRO A 323 1.01 0.87 -10.81
C PRO A 323 0.62 2.34 -10.99
N VAL A 324 -0.48 2.65 -11.69
CA VAL A 324 -0.98 4.04 -11.83
C VAL A 324 -1.42 4.60 -10.47
N LEU A 325 -1.98 3.76 -9.60
CA LEU A 325 -2.28 4.13 -8.21
C LEU A 325 -1.00 4.53 -7.45
N VAL A 326 0.06 3.73 -7.58
CA VAL A 326 1.36 4.00 -6.92
C VAL A 326 1.95 5.33 -7.40
N VAL A 327 1.97 5.57 -8.71
CA VAL A 327 2.47 6.85 -9.26
C VAL A 327 1.67 8.03 -8.73
N GLY A 328 0.34 7.92 -8.70
CA GLY A 328 -0.53 8.96 -8.14
C GLY A 328 -0.22 9.27 -6.66
N PHE A 329 0.04 8.25 -5.84
CA PHE A 329 0.42 8.44 -4.43
C PHE A 329 1.84 9.00 -4.25
N VAL A 330 2.79 8.61 -5.09
CA VAL A 330 4.16 9.19 -5.06
C VAL A 330 4.10 10.68 -5.40
N LEU A 331 3.36 11.05 -6.45
CA LEU A 331 3.14 12.46 -6.82
C LEU A 331 2.45 13.23 -5.69
N ALA A 332 1.43 12.64 -5.05
CA ALA A 332 0.76 13.25 -3.91
C ALA A 332 1.72 13.45 -2.73
N ALA A 333 2.62 12.49 -2.45
CA ALA A 333 3.58 12.60 -1.36
C ALA A 333 4.63 13.70 -1.62
N LEU A 334 5.12 13.82 -2.86
CA LEU A 334 5.99 14.93 -3.26
C LEU A 334 5.27 16.28 -3.14
N GLY A 335 4.00 16.34 -3.56
CA GLY A 335 3.16 17.52 -3.36
C GLY A 335 3.02 17.88 -1.88
N VAL A 336 2.77 16.91 -0.99
CA VAL A 336 2.68 17.14 0.46
C VAL A 336 4.00 17.67 1.02
N LEU A 337 5.15 17.15 0.57
CA LEU A 337 6.46 17.63 1.04
C LEU A 337 6.69 19.09 0.65
N HIS A 338 6.31 19.47 -0.57
CA HIS A 338 6.40 20.84 -1.06
C HIS A 338 5.41 21.78 -0.33
N TRP A 339 4.18 21.31 -0.11
CA TRP A 339 3.12 22.06 0.57
C TRP A 339 3.30 22.17 2.09
N ALA A 340 4.10 21.29 2.71
CA ALA A 340 4.27 21.19 4.16
C ALA A 340 4.58 22.52 4.89
N PRO A 341 5.37 23.48 4.34
CA PRO A 341 5.59 24.77 4.97
C PRO A 341 4.29 25.58 5.22
N LEU A 342 3.27 25.40 4.36
CA LEU A 342 1.98 26.09 4.49
C LEU A 342 1.16 25.63 5.72
N LEU A 343 1.53 24.52 6.37
CA LEU A 343 0.88 24.04 7.60
C LEU A 343 1.01 25.02 8.77
N ALA A 344 1.99 25.93 8.74
CA ALA A 344 2.18 26.93 9.79
C ALA A 344 1.23 28.13 9.64
N THR A 345 0.68 28.36 8.43
CA THR A 345 -0.15 29.54 8.12
C THR A 345 -1.40 29.68 9.00
N PRO A 346 -2.09 28.60 9.45
CA PRO A 346 -3.23 28.73 10.36
C PRO A 346 -2.85 29.07 11.80
N ILE A 347 -1.58 29.12 12.17
CA ILE A 347 -1.18 29.32 13.57
C ILE A 347 -1.27 30.80 13.96
N ALA A 348 -0.84 31.69 13.09
CA ALA A 348 -0.78 33.13 13.35
C ALA A 348 -0.96 33.93 12.05
N VAL A 349 -1.56 35.11 12.16
CA VAL A 349 -1.82 35.98 11.01
C VAL A 349 -0.53 36.34 10.26
N ASP A 350 0.56 36.63 10.96
CA ASP A 350 1.85 36.99 10.35
C ASP A 350 2.43 35.88 9.48
N LEU A 351 2.17 34.61 9.84
CA LEU A 351 2.60 33.45 9.06
C LEU A 351 1.73 33.24 7.81
N ALA A 352 0.47 33.68 7.84
CA ALA A 352 -0.44 33.63 6.70
C ALA A 352 -0.28 34.81 5.74
N THR A 353 0.24 35.96 6.22
CA THR A 353 0.46 37.13 5.37
C THR A 353 1.56 36.90 4.33
N GLY A 354 1.46 37.59 3.20
CA GLY A 354 2.45 37.50 2.11
C GLY A 354 2.30 36.27 1.20
N HIS A 355 1.30 35.43 1.43
CA HIS A 355 0.94 34.30 0.57
C HIS A 355 -0.11 34.72 -0.46
N GLY A 356 -0.11 34.07 -1.62
CA GLY A 356 -0.93 34.46 -2.76
C GLY A 356 -2.11 33.51 -3.04
N VAL A 357 -2.91 33.89 -4.04
CA VAL A 357 -3.93 32.99 -4.63
C VAL A 357 -3.33 31.62 -5.03
N PRO A 358 -2.06 31.53 -5.50
CA PRO A 358 -1.45 30.24 -5.78
C PRO A 358 -1.46 29.23 -4.65
N ASP A 359 -1.11 29.63 -3.44
CA ASP A 359 -1.05 28.76 -2.27
C ASP A 359 -2.45 28.21 -1.88
N VAL A 360 -3.49 29.01 -2.13
CA VAL A 360 -4.89 28.57 -1.98
C VAL A 360 -5.24 27.51 -3.01
N VAL A 361 -4.90 27.72 -4.28
CA VAL A 361 -5.22 26.78 -5.35
C VAL A 361 -4.44 25.47 -5.20
N GLU A 362 -3.16 25.55 -4.82
CA GLU A 362 -2.36 24.39 -4.46
C GLU A 362 -3.03 23.57 -3.35
N SER A 363 -3.46 24.24 -2.28
CA SER A 363 -4.16 23.59 -1.17
C SER A 363 -5.47 22.92 -1.61
N LEU A 364 -6.22 23.55 -2.52
CA LEU A 364 -7.43 22.97 -3.10
C LEU A 364 -7.14 21.77 -4.02
N LEU A 365 -6.05 21.79 -4.77
CA LEU A 365 -5.61 20.65 -5.57
C LEU A 365 -5.15 19.48 -4.68
N GLY A 366 -4.46 19.76 -3.58
CA GLY A 366 -4.11 18.75 -2.58
C GLY A 366 -5.34 18.12 -1.91
N LEU A 367 -6.35 18.93 -1.62
CA LEU A 367 -7.67 18.44 -1.20
C LEU A 367 -8.29 17.51 -2.26
N LEU A 368 -8.29 17.92 -3.53
CA LEU A 368 -8.82 17.09 -4.61
C LEU A 368 -8.05 15.76 -4.76
N ALA A 369 -6.72 15.81 -4.73
CA ALA A 369 -5.87 14.63 -4.83
C ALA A 369 -6.09 13.65 -3.66
N THR A 370 -6.24 14.15 -2.44
CA THR A 370 -6.52 13.29 -1.27
C THR A 370 -7.91 12.65 -1.32
N LEU A 371 -8.93 13.38 -1.78
CA LEU A 371 -10.28 12.84 -2.00
C LEU A 371 -10.30 11.77 -3.10
N LEU A 372 -9.62 12.03 -4.23
CA LEU A 372 -9.48 11.05 -5.32
C LEU A 372 -8.63 9.85 -4.90
N GLY A 373 -7.62 10.04 -4.06
CA GLY A 373 -6.83 8.96 -3.46
C GLY A 373 -7.66 8.06 -2.56
N ALA A 374 -8.49 8.65 -1.68
CA ALA A 374 -9.44 7.92 -0.86
C ALA A 374 -10.44 7.13 -1.73
N TRP A 375 -10.95 7.76 -2.80
CA TRP A 375 -11.86 7.12 -3.75
C TRP A 375 -11.19 5.99 -4.55
N ALA A 376 -9.94 6.18 -4.96
CA ALA A 376 -9.16 5.20 -5.69
C ALA A 376 -8.85 3.97 -4.82
N LEU A 377 -8.38 4.17 -3.58
CA LEU A 377 -8.04 3.08 -2.65
C LEU A 377 -9.20 2.11 -2.44
N ARG A 378 -10.45 2.59 -2.43
CA ARG A 378 -11.66 1.75 -2.31
C ARG A 378 -11.82 0.73 -3.44
N ALA A 379 -11.25 0.95 -4.62
CA ALA A 379 -11.30 -0.04 -5.71
C ALA A 379 -10.18 -1.09 -5.67
N PHE A 380 -9.14 -0.88 -4.88
CA PHE A 380 -7.95 -1.74 -4.87
C PHE A 380 -7.76 -2.52 -3.58
N LEU A 381 -8.24 -1.98 -2.46
CA LEU A 381 -8.13 -2.61 -1.15
C LEU A 381 -9.47 -3.28 -0.83
N SER A 382 -9.48 -4.61 -0.78
CA SER A 382 -10.63 -5.40 -0.30
C SER A 382 -10.70 -5.36 1.22
N ALA A 383 -11.79 -4.80 1.77
CA ALA A 383 -12.28 -4.89 3.17
C ALA A 383 -11.31 -4.64 4.36
N ARG A 384 -10.00 -4.51 4.14
CA ARG A 384 -9.01 -4.21 5.18
C ARG A 384 -8.89 -2.71 5.34
N ARG A 385 -9.37 -2.26 6.49
CA ARG A 385 -9.21 -0.92 7.07
C ARG A 385 -7.73 -0.52 7.02
N SER A 386 -7.37 0.31 6.05
CA SER A 386 -5.98 0.74 5.87
C SER A 386 -5.76 2.08 6.56
N ALA A 387 -4.64 2.22 7.27
CA ALA A 387 -4.20 3.50 7.83
C ALA A 387 -4.18 4.61 6.75
N LEU A 388 -3.85 4.24 5.51
CA LEU A 388 -3.87 5.11 4.33
C LEU A 388 -5.20 5.81 4.11
N THR A 389 -6.34 5.13 4.31
CA THR A 389 -7.66 5.78 4.19
C THR A 389 -7.82 6.88 5.23
N TYR A 390 -7.46 6.62 6.49
CA TYR A 390 -7.49 7.66 7.53
C TYR A 390 -6.52 8.80 7.24
N THR A 391 -5.33 8.50 6.72
CA THR A 391 -4.34 9.50 6.30
C THR A 391 -4.91 10.42 5.20
N THR A 392 -5.55 9.86 4.18
CA THR A 392 -6.15 10.69 3.11
C THR A 392 -7.21 11.66 3.65
N TRP A 393 -8.07 11.21 4.58
CA TRP A 393 -9.07 12.07 5.21
C TRP A 393 -8.48 13.15 6.11
N ALA A 394 -7.48 12.80 6.94
CA ALA A 394 -6.79 13.75 7.79
C ALA A 394 -6.11 14.85 6.96
N LEU A 395 -5.43 14.46 5.88
CA LEU A 395 -4.81 15.40 4.96
C LEU A 395 -5.85 16.28 4.26
N SER A 396 -6.99 15.75 3.81
CA SER A 396 -8.07 16.57 3.23
C SER A 396 -8.54 17.68 4.17
N ILE A 397 -8.66 17.40 5.48
CA ILE A 397 -9.03 18.40 6.49
C ILE A 397 -7.94 19.47 6.62
N GLY A 398 -6.67 19.06 6.64
CA GLY A 398 -5.53 19.99 6.67
C GLY A 398 -5.49 20.92 5.46
N PHE A 399 -5.56 20.36 4.25
CA PHE A 399 -5.61 21.12 3.00
C PHE A 399 -6.77 22.11 2.95
N GLY A 400 -7.98 21.68 3.30
CA GLY A 400 -9.16 22.55 3.33
C GLY A 400 -9.03 23.68 4.37
N THR A 401 -8.39 23.42 5.50
CA THR A 401 -8.16 24.41 6.56
C THR A 401 -7.20 25.50 6.10
N VAL A 402 -6.03 25.12 5.58
CA VAL A 402 -5.05 26.07 5.04
C VAL A 402 -5.64 26.88 3.89
N ALA A 403 -6.36 26.23 2.96
CA ALA A 403 -7.01 26.92 1.85
C ALA A 403 -7.97 28.02 2.32
N LEU A 404 -8.83 27.72 3.31
CA LEU A 404 -9.79 28.68 3.86
C LEU A 404 -9.10 29.83 4.61
N VAL A 405 -8.09 29.53 5.43
CA VAL A 405 -7.35 30.55 6.19
C VAL A 405 -6.59 31.48 5.25
N LEU A 406 -5.86 30.94 4.27
CA LEU A 406 -5.16 31.75 3.27
C LEU A 406 -6.13 32.59 2.45
N ALA A 407 -7.24 32.01 1.97
CA ALA A 407 -8.25 32.76 1.23
C ALA A 407 -8.83 33.93 2.04
N GLY A 408 -9.17 33.70 3.31
CA GLY A 408 -9.65 34.78 4.19
C GLY A 408 -8.58 35.84 4.47
N THR A 409 -7.33 35.43 4.69
CA THR A 409 -6.21 36.34 4.91
C THR A 409 -5.98 37.24 3.69
N ILE A 410 -5.98 36.68 2.48
CA ILE A 410 -5.84 37.42 1.21
C ILE A 410 -7.01 38.39 1.01
N ILE A 411 -8.24 37.98 1.32
CA ILE A 411 -9.40 38.90 1.29
C ILE A 411 -9.18 40.04 2.28
N GLY A 412 -8.69 39.73 3.48
CA GLY A 412 -8.36 40.71 4.50
C GLY A 412 -7.27 41.70 4.10
N GLU A 413 -6.21 41.25 3.44
CA GLU A 413 -5.15 42.12 2.92
C GLU A 413 -5.72 43.10 1.88
N ARG A 414 -6.56 42.61 0.95
CA ARG A 414 -7.21 43.44 -0.07
C ARG A 414 -8.20 44.46 0.51
N LEU A 415 -8.78 44.14 1.65
CA LEU A 415 -9.75 44.99 2.35
C LEU A 415 -9.11 45.79 3.51
N HIS A 416 -7.79 45.74 3.67
CA HIS A 416 -7.05 46.37 4.78
C HIS A 416 -7.57 46.00 6.18
N ALA A 417 -8.04 44.76 6.34
CA ALA A 417 -8.61 44.23 7.57
C ALA A 417 -8.12 42.79 7.86
N THR A 418 -6.84 42.51 7.62
CA THR A 418 -6.23 41.17 7.63
C THR A 418 -6.54 40.36 8.88
N ALA A 419 -6.36 40.93 10.08
CA ALA A 419 -6.61 40.22 11.34
C ALA A 419 -8.09 39.79 11.50
N VAL A 420 -9.02 40.64 11.08
CA VAL A 420 -10.46 40.37 11.19
C VAL A 420 -10.86 39.24 10.25
N TRP A 421 -10.37 39.26 9.01
CA TRP A 421 -10.68 38.23 8.02
C TRP A 421 -9.94 36.92 8.27
N PHE A 422 -8.73 36.95 8.84
CA PHE A 422 -8.05 35.77 9.38
C PHE A 422 -8.90 35.09 10.46
N GLN A 423 -9.39 35.85 11.45
CA GLN A 423 -10.28 35.35 12.49
C GLN A 423 -11.60 34.81 11.91
N ALA A 424 -12.20 35.52 10.95
CA ALA A 424 -13.42 35.07 10.27
C ALA A 424 -13.19 33.74 9.51
N ALA A 425 -12.03 33.56 8.88
CA ALA A 425 -11.65 32.31 8.23
C ALA A 425 -11.50 31.16 9.24
N HIS A 426 -10.90 31.41 10.40
CA HIS A 426 -10.84 30.41 11.48
C HIS A 426 -12.22 29.98 11.97
N ALA A 427 -13.16 30.92 12.10
CA ALA A 427 -14.54 30.61 12.42
C ALA A 427 -15.22 29.79 11.31
N ALA A 428 -15.00 30.15 10.04
CA ALA A 428 -15.51 29.40 8.89
C ALA A 428 -14.97 27.97 8.86
N VAL A 429 -13.68 27.75 9.13
CA VAL A 429 -13.07 26.42 9.25
C VAL A 429 -13.79 25.56 10.29
N THR A 430 -14.04 26.10 11.49
CA THR A 430 -14.75 25.36 12.55
C THR A 430 -16.15 24.94 12.08
N VAL A 431 -16.88 25.85 11.42
CA VAL A 431 -18.21 25.54 10.85
C VAL A 431 -18.11 24.47 9.76
N SER A 432 -17.13 24.56 8.86
CA SER A 432 -16.91 23.58 7.79
C SER A 432 -16.59 22.19 8.33
N TRP A 433 -15.74 22.07 9.36
CA TRP A 433 -15.44 20.78 10.02
C TRP A 433 -16.70 20.14 10.60
N LEU A 434 -17.53 20.96 11.22
CA LEU A 434 -18.78 20.52 11.82
C LEU A 434 -19.84 20.12 10.78
N LEU A 435 -19.98 20.85 9.68
CA LEU A 435 -20.83 20.45 8.56
C LEU A 435 -20.32 19.15 7.90
N LEU A 436 -19.00 18.99 7.77
CA LEU A 436 -18.41 17.76 7.27
C LEU A 436 -18.69 16.57 8.19
N CYS A 437 -18.68 16.77 9.51
CA CYS A 437 -19.09 15.76 10.48
C CYS A 437 -20.54 15.28 10.20
N VAL A 438 -21.48 16.19 9.93
CA VAL A 438 -22.87 15.83 9.57
C VAL A 438 -22.90 14.97 8.29
N VAL A 439 -22.15 15.36 7.26
CA VAL A 439 -22.07 14.63 5.99
C VAL A 439 -21.50 13.22 6.22
N LEU A 440 -20.43 13.11 7.01
CA LEU A 440 -19.80 11.84 7.36
C LEU A 440 -20.74 10.94 8.16
N LEU A 441 -21.46 11.47 9.16
CA LEU A 441 -22.48 10.71 9.88
C LEU A 441 -23.58 10.21 8.94
N ARG A 442 -24.04 11.04 7.99
CA ARG A 442 -25.04 10.63 7.00
C ARG A 442 -24.52 9.53 6.06
N LEU A 443 -23.26 9.60 5.64
CA LEU A 443 -22.62 8.55 4.85
C LEU A 443 -22.47 7.26 5.65
N GLY A 444 -22.17 7.36 6.95
CA GLY A 444 -22.09 6.23 7.87
C GLY A 444 -23.43 5.55 8.20
N LEU A 445 -24.55 6.15 7.81
CA LEU A 445 -25.86 5.50 7.90
C LEU A 445 -26.24 4.71 6.63
N ARG A 446 -25.42 4.75 5.57
CA ARG A 446 -25.66 3.90 4.39
C ARG A 446 -25.28 2.46 4.73
N ARG A 447 -26.12 1.48 4.36
CA ARG A 447 -25.96 0.05 4.65
C ARG A 447 -24.88 -0.63 3.79
N ASP A 448 -23.67 -0.09 3.81
CA ASP A 448 -22.49 -0.74 3.24
C ASP A 448 -21.57 -1.22 4.36
N THR A 449 -20.76 -2.23 4.06
CA THR A 449 -19.70 -2.81 4.92
C THR A 449 -18.70 -1.77 5.47
N ASP A 450 -18.67 -0.56 4.89
CA ASP A 450 -17.80 0.57 5.25
C ASP A 450 -18.44 1.65 6.14
N ALA A 451 -19.69 1.48 6.56
CA ALA A 451 -20.47 2.47 7.34
C ALA A 451 -19.74 3.04 8.58
N MET A 452 -18.87 2.26 9.21
CA MET A 452 -18.26 2.60 10.49
C MET A 452 -17.04 3.54 10.37
N VAL A 453 -16.38 3.60 9.21
CA VAL A 453 -15.25 4.51 8.96
C VAL A 453 -15.67 5.99 8.99
N PRO A 454 -16.69 6.42 8.20
CA PRO A 454 -17.12 7.81 8.24
C PRO A 454 -17.73 8.19 9.60
N VAL A 455 -18.34 7.26 10.36
CA VAL A 455 -18.77 7.53 11.75
C VAL A 455 -17.59 7.82 12.67
N ARG A 456 -16.53 7.01 12.65
CA ARG A 456 -15.33 7.25 13.47
C ARG A 456 -14.64 8.57 13.11
N LEU A 457 -14.53 8.87 11.81
CA LEU A 457 -14.01 10.13 11.33
C LEU A 457 -14.87 11.32 11.79
N ALA A 458 -16.19 11.18 11.74
CA ALA A 458 -17.11 12.20 12.23
C ALA A 458 -16.94 12.46 13.73
N ILE A 459 -16.84 11.41 14.55
CA ILE A 459 -16.61 11.55 16.00
C ILE A 459 -15.27 12.23 16.26
N ALA A 460 -14.18 11.77 15.62
CA ALA A 460 -12.86 12.37 15.78
C ALA A 460 -12.84 13.84 15.36
N LEU A 461 -13.46 14.18 14.23
CA LEU A 461 -13.58 15.54 13.73
C LEU A 461 -14.43 16.42 14.65
N ALA A 462 -15.52 15.88 15.23
CA ALA A 462 -16.34 16.59 16.20
C ALA A 462 -15.55 16.92 17.48
N VAL A 463 -14.81 15.95 18.01
CA VAL A 463 -13.93 16.15 19.18
C VAL A 463 -12.87 17.21 18.87
N ALA A 464 -12.22 17.13 17.70
CA ALA A 464 -11.22 18.11 17.27
C ALA A 464 -11.81 19.51 17.09
N ALA A 465 -13.00 19.64 16.50
CA ALA A 465 -13.69 20.91 16.33
C ALA A 465 -14.06 21.55 17.67
N VAL A 466 -14.58 20.76 18.62
CA VAL A 466 -14.87 21.23 19.98
C VAL A 466 -13.58 21.64 20.70
N ALA A 467 -12.52 20.84 20.63
CA ALA A 467 -11.24 21.19 21.23
C ALA A 467 -10.67 22.50 20.66
N LYS A 468 -10.67 22.67 19.33
CA LYS A 468 -10.26 23.92 18.66
C LYS A 468 -11.09 25.12 19.16
N LEU A 469 -12.41 24.94 19.26
CA LEU A 469 -13.33 26.00 19.68
C LEU A 469 -12.95 26.55 21.08
N PHE A 470 -12.58 25.68 22.01
CA PHE A 470 -12.19 26.07 23.38
C PHE A 470 -10.74 26.52 23.51
N LEU A 471 -9.80 25.83 22.85
CA LEU A 471 -8.37 26.06 23.03
C LEU A 471 -7.84 27.23 22.19
N PHE A 472 -8.38 27.41 20.99
CA PHE A 472 -7.88 28.40 20.04
C PHE A 472 -8.90 29.51 19.78
N ASP A 473 -10.14 29.16 19.42
CA ASP A 473 -11.14 30.16 18.99
C ASP A 473 -11.57 31.07 20.16
N LEU A 474 -11.57 30.56 21.40
CA LEU A 474 -11.86 31.36 22.59
C LEU A 474 -10.85 32.51 22.78
N ALA A 475 -9.57 32.23 22.53
CA ALA A 475 -8.47 33.16 22.72
C ALA A 475 -8.30 34.13 21.53
N THR A 476 -8.66 33.69 20.33
CA THR A 476 -8.33 34.39 19.08
C THR A 476 -9.51 35.14 18.45
N LEU A 477 -10.76 34.73 18.67
CA LEU A 477 -11.92 35.36 18.02
C LEU A 477 -12.43 36.61 18.78
N PRO A 478 -12.87 37.67 18.07
CA PRO A 478 -13.52 38.83 18.66
C PRO A 478 -14.83 38.46 19.35
N GLY A 479 -15.24 39.23 20.38
CA GLY A 479 -16.37 38.90 21.25
C GLY A 479 -17.66 38.46 20.54
N LEU A 480 -18.08 39.20 19.50
CA LEU A 480 -19.28 38.87 18.72
C LEU A 480 -19.10 37.61 17.85
N VAL A 481 -17.98 37.50 17.13
CA VAL A 481 -17.68 36.34 16.25
C VAL A 481 -17.55 35.07 17.07
N ARG A 482 -16.89 35.16 18.24
CA ARG A 482 -16.78 34.08 19.22
C ARG A 482 -18.15 33.63 19.71
N ALA A 483 -19.02 34.57 20.11
CA ALA A 483 -20.37 34.24 20.55
C ALA A 483 -21.18 33.51 19.45
N ILE A 484 -21.12 34.00 18.21
CA ILE A 484 -21.79 33.37 17.05
C ILE A 484 -21.23 31.97 16.79
N ALA A 485 -19.89 31.80 16.82
CA ALA A 485 -19.26 30.50 16.61
C ALA A 485 -19.70 29.48 17.67
N PHE A 486 -19.66 29.85 18.96
CA PHE A 486 -20.08 28.98 20.06
C PHE A 486 -21.57 28.63 19.98
N LEU A 487 -22.45 29.59 19.64
CA LEU A 487 -23.87 29.34 19.44
C LEU A 487 -24.13 28.41 18.25
N ALA A 488 -23.45 28.62 17.13
CA ALA A 488 -23.57 27.78 15.94
C ALA A 488 -23.10 26.35 16.21
N VAL A 489 -21.96 26.16 16.87
CA VAL A 489 -21.46 24.84 17.26
C VAL A 489 -22.42 24.16 18.23
N GLY A 490 -22.86 24.86 19.28
CA GLY A 490 -23.77 24.31 20.29
C GLY A 490 -25.11 23.87 19.69
N LEU A 491 -25.70 24.70 18.82
CA LEU A 491 -26.93 24.36 18.10
C LEU A 491 -26.74 23.16 17.17
N LEU A 492 -25.63 23.10 16.43
CA LEU A 492 -25.36 21.99 15.53
C LEU A 492 -25.15 20.67 16.29
N LEU A 493 -24.43 20.69 17.42
CA LEU A 493 -24.29 19.51 18.27
C LEU A 493 -25.65 19.02 18.80
N LEU A 494 -26.55 19.94 19.16
CA LEU A 494 -27.92 19.61 19.54
C LEU A 494 -28.70 18.96 18.38
N VAL A 495 -28.58 19.51 17.17
CA VAL A 495 -29.21 18.95 15.95
C VAL A 495 -28.66 17.56 15.65
N ILE A 496 -27.34 17.36 15.72
CA ILE A 496 -26.69 16.07 15.51
C ILE A 496 -27.14 15.06 16.56
N GLY A 497 -27.13 15.44 17.85
CA GLY A 497 -27.53 14.56 18.95
C GLY A 497 -29.01 14.15 18.87
N THR A 498 -29.90 15.09 18.59
CA THR A 498 -31.33 14.80 18.41
C THR A 498 -31.60 13.95 17.17
N TRP A 499 -30.91 14.21 16.06
CA TRP A 499 -31.03 13.41 14.84
C TRP A 499 -30.47 11.99 15.02
N TYR A 500 -29.30 11.83 15.65
CA TYR A 500 -28.70 10.53 15.94
C TYR A 500 -29.61 9.68 16.84
N ASN A 501 -30.16 10.27 17.90
CA ASN A 501 -31.14 9.60 18.77
C ASN A 501 -32.40 9.18 18.00
N ARG A 502 -32.95 10.03 17.13
CA ARG A 502 -34.11 9.67 16.29
C ARG A 502 -33.81 8.52 15.33
N GLN A 503 -32.58 8.41 14.82
CA GLN A 503 -32.19 7.32 13.93
C GLN A 503 -31.95 6.01 14.70
N LEU A 504 -31.32 6.08 15.87
CA LEU A 504 -31.24 4.94 16.80
C LEU A 504 -32.64 4.46 17.18
N ASP A 505 -33.57 5.37 17.48
CA ASP A 505 -34.95 5.04 17.80
C ASP A 505 -35.68 4.39 16.62
N ARG A 506 -35.39 4.75 15.36
CA ARG A 506 -35.97 4.09 14.19
C ARG A 506 -35.44 2.67 13.99
N VAL A 507 -34.17 2.42 14.31
CA VAL A 507 -33.61 1.07 14.35
C VAL A 507 -34.27 0.26 15.49
N ARG A 508 -34.48 0.90 16.65
CA ARG A 508 -35.08 0.29 17.85
C ARG A 508 -36.59 0.07 17.74
N LYS A 509 -37.30 0.87 16.94
CA LYS A 509 -38.77 0.82 16.71
C LYS A 509 -39.18 0.10 15.43
N ARG A 510 -38.26 -0.50 14.67
CA ARG A 510 -38.66 -1.46 13.63
C ARG A 510 -39.36 -2.61 14.36
N PRO A 511 -40.63 -2.93 14.04
CA PRO A 511 -41.26 -4.11 14.58
C PRO A 511 -40.39 -5.31 14.18
N ALA A 512 -40.00 -6.12 15.16
CA ALA A 512 -39.46 -7.43 14.87
C ALA A 512 -40.46 -8.15 13.95
N PRO A 513 -40.01 -8.80 12.86
CA PRO A 513 -40.89 -9.68 12.11
C PRO A 513 -41.51 -10.69 13.10
N PRO A 514 -42.82 -10.98 12.99
CA PRO A 514 -43.46 -11.93 13.87
C PRO A 514 -42.70 -13.26 13.81
N GLY A 515 -42.22 -13.76 14.96
CA GLY A 515 -41.53 -15.05 15.06
C GLY A 515 -40.06 -15.02 15.50
N THR A 516 -39.44 -13.86 15.74
CA THR A 516 -38.07 -13.84 16.31
C THR A 516 -38.10 -13.88 17.84
N SER A 517 -37.45 -14.90 18.41
CA SER A 517 -37.15 -15.04 19.83
C SER A 517 -36.39 -13.78 20.34
N PRO A 518 -36.56 -13.40 21.63
CA PRO A 518 -35.92 -12.21 22.19
C PRO A 518 -34.39 -12.26 22.04
N ASP A 519 -33.86 -11.43 21.12
CA ASP A 519 -32.44 -11.22 20.75
C ASP A 519 -31.45 -12.22 21.36
N GLU A 520 -31.57 -13.48 20.93
CA GLU A 520 -30.86 -14.61 21.52
C GLU A 520 -29.34 -14.45 21.32
N LEU A 521 -28.57 -14.89 22.32
CA LEU A 521 -27.12 -14.91 22.21
C LEU A 521 -26.70 -16.07 21.30
N VAL A 522 -25.84 -15.79 20.33
CA VAL A 522 -25.31 -16.77 19.38
C VAL A 522 -23.84 -17.05 19.64
N LEU A 523 -23.39 -18.25 19.26
CA LEU A 523 -22.00 -18.67 19.42
C LEU A 523 -21.10 -17.99 18.37
N LEU A 524 -20.10 -17.23 18.83
CA LEU A 524 -19.03 -16.71 17.97
C LEU A 524 -17.87 -17.69 17.88
N LEU A 525 -17.31 -17.83 16.69
CA LEU A 525 -16.19 -18.73 16.40
C LEU A 525 -15.00 -17.94 15.83
N ASN A 526 -13.79 -18.34 16.22
CA ASN A 526 -12.56 -17.80 15.65
C ASN A 526 -12.24 -18.43 14.27
N GLU A 527 -11.10 -18.04 13.70
CA GLU A 527 -10.65 -18.54 12.38
C GLU A 527 -10.45 -20.06 12.36
N GLN A 528 -10.11 -20.65 13.49
CA GLN A 528 -9.89 -22.09 13.65
C GLN A 528 -11.19 -22.86 13.99
N GLY A 529 -12.36 -22.20 13.95
CA GLY A 529 -13.65 -22.83 14.24
C GLY A 529 -13.86 -23.15 15.73
N ARG A 530 -13.11 -22.51 16.62
CA ARG A 530 -13.23 -22.68 18.08
C ARG A 530 -14.06 -21.56 18.71
N PRO A 531 -14.84 -21.84 19.77
CA PRO A 531 -15.57 -20.83 20.53
C PRO A 531 -14.68 -19.64 20.93
N SER A 532 -15.12 -18.43 20.58
CA SER A 532 -14.40 -17.18 20.86
C SER A 532 -15.21 -16.16 21.65
N GLY A 533 -16.51 -16.41 21.86
CA GLY A 533 -17.40 -15.54 22.62
C GLY A 533 -18.86 -15.73 22.20
N THR A 534 -19.70 -14.78 22.59
CA THR A 534 -21.12 -14.75 22.27
C THR A 534 -21.54 -13.34 21.91
N ALA A 535 -22.53 -13.19 21.02
CA ALA A 535 -23.14 -11.90 20.72
C ALA A 535 -24.64 -12.04 20.51
N PRO A 536 -25.44 -10.98 20.72
CA PRO A 536 -26.84 -11.00 20.30
C PRO A 536 -26.95 -11.28 18.81
N ARG A 537 -27.94 -12.08 18.39
CA ARG A 537 -28.16 -12.44 16.97
C ARG A 537 -28.30 -11.19 16.10
N SER A 538 -28.94 -10.14 16.62
CA SER A 538 -29.06 -8.84 15.95
C SER A 538 -27.69 -8.21 15.67
N ALA A 539 -26.78 -8.24 16.64
CA ALA A 539 -25.43 -7.69 16.52
C ALA A 539 -24.55 -8.54 15.60
N MET A 540 -24.68 -9.87 15.68
CA MET A 540 -24.01 -10.81 14.77
C MET A 540 -24.39 -10.50 13.32
N ARG A 541 -25.68 -10.35 13.01
CA ARG A 541 -26.14 -10.01 11.67
C ARG A 541 -25.69 -8.61 11.24
N ALA A 542 -25.85 -7.61 12.11
CA ALA A 542 -25.51 -6.22 11.79
C ALA A 542 -24.02 -5.99 11.50
N GLN A 543 -23.14 -6.79 12.12
CA GLN A 543 -21.70 -6.66 11.98
C GLN A 543 -21.05 -7.81 11.18
N ASN A 544 -21.88 -8.72 10.64
CA ASN A 544 -21.46 -9.95 9.97
C ASN A 544 -20.37 -10.71 10.78
N LEU A 545 -20.63 -10.91 12.08
CA LEU A 545 -19.67 -11.55 12.98
C LEU A 545 -19.55 -13.04 12.66
N ARG A 546 -18.33 -13.55 12.72
CA ARG A 546 -18.06 -14.99 12.56
C ARG A 546 -18.75 -15.79 13.65
N HIS A 547 -19.68 -16.64 13.25
CA HIS A 547 -20.51 -17.44 14.15
C HIS A 547 -20.55 -18.92 13.74
N GLY A 548 -21.21 -19.75 14.54
CA GLY A 548 -21.51 -21.15 14.20
C GLY A 548 -22.92 -21.30 13.63
N ALA A 549 -23.08 -22.15 12.62
CA ALA A 549 -24.38 -22.55 12.09
C ALA A 549 -24.37 -24.02 11.65
N THR A 550 -25.54 -24.66 11.61
CA THR A 550 -25.69 -26.05 11.15
C THR A 550 -26.30 -26.09 9.76
N ALA A 551 -26.02 -27.15 9.01
CA ALA A 551 -26.70 -27.44 7.74
C ALA A 551 -26.95 -28.96 7.62
N VAL A 552 -28.20 -29.38 7.48
CA VAL A 552 -28.62 -30.78 7.52
C VAL A 552 -29.26 -31.17 6.18
N VAL A 553 -28.59 -32.03 5.42
CA VAL A 553 -29.14 -32.57 4.16
C VAL A 553 -30.08 -33.72 4.45
N VAL A 554 -31.36 -33.55 4.14
CA VAL A 554 -32.40 -34.58 4.29
C VAL A 554 -32.50 -35.40 3.01
N ARG A 555 -32.38 -36.72 3.13
CA ARG A 555 -32.50 -37.69 2.04
C ARG A 555 -33.66 -38.64 2.28
N ASN A 556 -34.28 -39.18 1.25
CA ASN A 556 -35.20 -40.32 1.39
C ASN A 556 -34.50 -41.64 1.06
N SER A 557 -35.18 -42.76 1.29
CA SER A 557 -34.65 -44.11 1.01
C SER A 557 -34.36 -44.38 -0.47
N GLN A 558 -34.94 -43.58 -1.37
CA GLN A 558 -34.66 -43.58 -2.82
C GLN A 558 -33.42 -42.73 -3.19
N GLY A 559 -32.76 -42.10 -2.21
CA GLY A 559 -31.56 -41.29 -2.42
C GLY A 559 -31.82 -39.89 -2.97
N GLN A 560 -33.07 -39.44 -3.05
CA GLN A 560 -33.42 -38.05 -3.38
C GLN A 560 -33.11 -37.13 -2.20
N ILE A 561 -32.83 -35.86 -2.47
CA ILE A 561 -32.56 -34.80 -1.50
C ILE A 561 -33.77 -33.87 -1.44
N TYR A 562 -34.17 -33.49 -0.23
CA TYR A 562 -35.23 -32.51 -0.04
C TYR A 562 -34.71 -31.09 -0.27
N VAL A 563 -35.36 -30.37 -1.18
CA VAL A 563 -35.02 -28.98 -1.53
C VAL A 563 -36.21 -28.13 -1.17
N HIS A 564 -35.98 -27.02 -0.47
CA HIS A 564 -37.04 -26.14 -0.01
C HIS A 564 -36.75 -24.69 -0.36
N ARG A 565 -37.79 -23.89 -0.58
CA ARG A 565 -37.67 -22.45 -0.79
C ARG A 565 -37.86 -21.73 0.53
N ARG A 566 -36.89 -20.89 0.88
CA ARG A 566 -36.97 -20.01 2.05
C ARG A 566 -38.10 -19.00 1.86
N THR A 567 -38.79 -18.65 2.93
CA THR A 567 -39.83 -17.62 2.87
C THR A 567 -39.28 -16.26 2.42
N PRO A 568 -40.09 -15.42 1.76
CA PRO A 568 -39.68 -14.08 1.37
C PRO A 568 -39.45 -13.15 2.59
N THR A 569 -39.85 -13.58 3.79
CA THR A 569 -39.71 -12.85 5.05
C THR A 569 -38.39 -13.08 5.77
N LYS A 570 -37.55 -14.02 5.30
CA LYS A 570 -36.22 -14.27 5.88
C LYS A 570 -35.30 -13.05 5.82
N ASP A 571 -34.47 -12.92 6.85
CA ASP A 571 -33.48 -11.85 7.01
C ASP A 571 -32.33 -11.93 5.99
N VAL A 572 -31.91 -13.16 5.68
CA VAL A 572 -30.78 -13.46 4.82
C VAL A 572 -31.25 -14.41 3.70
N TYR A 573 -31.00 -13.97 2.45
CA TYR A 573 -31.42 -14.57 1.18
C TYR A 573 -32.91 -14.99 1.11
N PRO A 574 -33.85 -14.04 1.20
CA PRO A 574 -35.28 -14.34 1.09
C PRO A 574 -35.62 -14.95 -0.28
N GLY A 575 -36.46 -15.97 -0.29
CA GLY A 575 -36.98 -16.59 -1.53
C GLY A 575 -36.03 -17.54 -2.26
N ARG A 576 -34.77 -17.71 -1.80
CA ARG A 576 -33.84 -18.66 -2.40
C ARG A 576 -34.16 -20.10 -2.01
N ARG A 577 -33.73 -21.05 -2.84
CA ARG A 577 -33.81 -22.49 -2.57
C ARG A 577 -32.60 -22.98 -1.80
N ASP A 578 -32.85 -23.77 -0.78
CA ASP A 578 -31.85 -24.48 0.00
C ASP A 578 -32.07 -26.00 -0.13
N PHE A 579 -31.00 -26.76 -0.03
CA PHE A 579 -31.02 -28.23 0.00
C PHE A 579 -30.47 -28.79 1.31
N ALA A 580 -30.28 -27.92 2.31
CA ALA A 580 -30.01 -28.30 3.69
C ALA A 580 -30.89 -27.46 4.63
N ALA A 581 -31.47 -28.08 5.64
CA ALA A 581 -32.15 -27.37 6.72
C ALA A 581 -31.15 -26.92 7.78
N GLY A 582 -31.29 -25.73 8.35
CA GLY A 582 -30.31 -25.29 9.33
C GLY A 582 -30.31 -23.81 9.68
N GLY A 583 -29.70 -23.51 10.82
CA GLY A 583 -29.66 -22.16 11.34
C GLY A 583 -28.50 -21.92 12.31
N VAL A 584 -28.58 -20.79 13.00
CA VAL A 584 -27.51 -20.28 13.83
C VAL A 584 -27.46 -21.05 15.14
N ILE A 585 -26.24 -21.38 15.60
CA ILE A 585 -26.03 -22.07 16.88
C ILE A 585 -26.16 -21.07 18.02
N THR A 586 -27.04 -21.35 18.96
CA THR A 586 -27.26 -20.54 20.16
C THR A 586 -26.07 -20.65 21.12
N ALA A 587 -25.81 -19.61 21.91
CA ALA A 587 -24.75 -19.61 22.90
C ALA A 587 -24.90 -20.77 23.91
N GLY A 588 -23.86 -21.59 24.02
CA GLY A 588 -23.85 -22.78 24.89
C GLY A 588 -24.52 -24.02 24.28
N GLU A 589 -25.10 -23.91 23.09
CA GLU A 589 -25.68 -25.04 22.35
C GLU A 589 -24.57 -25.84 21.63
N ASN A 590 -24.67 -27.17 21.69
CA ASN A 590 -23.81 -28.05 20.91
C ASN A 590 -24.32 -28.10 19.45
N PRO A 591 -23.43 -28.02 18.42
CA PRO A 591 -23.81 -28.20 17.02
C PRO A 591 -24.74 -29.39 16.73
N ASP A 592 -24.55 -30.54 17.39
CA ASP A 592 -25.38 -31.73 17.18
C ASP A 592 -26.82 -31.51 17.66
N THR A 593 -26.98 -30.78 18.77
CA THR A 593 -28.29 -30.40 19.32
C THR A 593 -28.95 -29.33 18.46
N ALA A 594 -28.18 -28.34 18.00
CA ALA A 594 -28.67 -27.30 17.10
C ALA A 594 -29.19 -27.92 15.79
N ALA A 595 -28.47 -28.90 15.22
CA ALA A 595 -28.89 -29.58 14.00
C ALA A 595 -30.24 -30.28 14.15
N VAL A 596 -30.52 -30.91 15.30
CA VAL A 596 -31.81 -31.55 15.58
C VAL A 596 -32.92 -30.51 15.75
N ARG A 597 -32.63 -29.41 16.46
CA ARG A 597 -33.59 -28.32 16.68
C ARG A 597 -34.00 -27.66 15.35
N GLU A 598 -33.03 -27.21 14.55
CA GLU A 598 -33.28 -26.52 13.28
C GLU A 598 -34.01 -27.43 12.29
N LEU A 599 -33.67 -28.73 12.27
CA LEU A 599 -34.36 -29.70 11.43
C LEU A 599 -35.84 -29.89 11.83
N ALA A 600 -36.13 -29.84 13.13
CA ALA A 600 -37.51 -29.87 13.64
C ALA A 600 -38.26 -28.56 13.38
N GLU A 601 -37.57 -27.42 13.49
CA GLU A 601 -38.12 -26.08 13.27
C GLU A 601 -38.43 -25.83 11.78
N GLU A 602 -37.54 -26.15 10.84
CA GLU A 602 -37.79 -25.83 9.43
C GLU A 602 -38.65 -26.89 8.72
N LEU A 603 -38.45 -28.17 9.02
CA LEU A 603 -39.04 -29.30 8.26
C LEU A 603 -39.96 -30.21 9.08
N GLY A 604 -40.10 -29.98 10.40
CA GLY A 604 -40.97 -30.78 11.28
C GLY A 604 -40.44 -32.19 11.55
N ILE A 605 -39.18 -32.49 11.21
CA ILE A 605 -38.58 -33.81 11.39
C ILE A 605 -38.02 -33.92 12.81
N THR A 606 -38.51 -34.91 13.56
CA THR A 606 -38.11 -35.16 14.96
C THR A 606 -37.79 -36.65 15.14
N GLY A 607 -37.11 -37.00 16.25
CA GLY A 607 -36.80 -38.40 16.57
C GLY A 607 -35.68 -39.03 15.71
N VAL A 608 -34.91 -38.21 15.01
CA VAL A 608 -33.77 -38.63 14.19
C VAL A 608 -32.45 -38.16 14.80
N THR A 609 -31.36 -38.85 14.49
CA THR A 609 -29.99 -38.44 14.87
C THR A 609 -29.23 -38.09 13.59
N PRO A 610 -29.03 -36.79 13.29
CA PRO A 610 -28.26 -36.36 12.12
C PRO A 610 -26.82 -36.90 12.19
N VAL A 611 -26.34 -37.45 11.08
CA VAL A 611 -24.97 -37.98 10.95
C VAL A 611 -24.05 -36.85 10.47
N PRO A 612 -22.93 -36.57 11.16
CA PRO A 612 -21.97 -35.57 10.70
C PRO A 612 -21.43 -35.89 9.31
N LEU A 613 -21.45 -34.91 8.41
CA LEU A 613 -20.87 -35.00 7.07
C LEU A 613 -19.49 -34.35 7.02
N ARG A 614 -19.44 -33.04 7.33
CA ARG A 614 -18.21 -32.25 7.26
C ARG A 614 -18.35 -30.93 8.01
N ARG A 615 -17.23 -30.22 8.12
CA ARG A 615 -17.19 -28.83 8.58
C ARG A 615 -16.54 -27.96 7.51
N GLY A 616 -16.87 -26.69 7.50
CA GLY A 616 -16.30 -25.74 6.53
C GLY A 616 -16.60 -24.31 6.94
N TYR A 617 -15.85 -23.38 6.36
CA TYR A 617 -16.06 -21.95 6.56
C TYR A 617 -16.63 -21.32 5.30
N TYR A 618 -17.70 -20.55 5.47
CA TYR A 618 -18.28 -19.72 4.42
C TYR A 618 -18.27 -18.26 4.84
N ALA A 619 -18.03 -17.35 3.89
CA ALA A 619 -18.19 -15.93 4.11
C ALA A 619 -18.51 -15.17 2.82
N ASP A 620 -19.46 -14.25 2.93
CA ASP A 620 -19.74 -13.21 1.95
C ASP A 620 -20.17 -11.90 2.63
N ASP A 621 -20.77 -10.98 1.88
CA ASP A 621 -21.21 -9.68 2.38
C ASP A 621 -22.39 -9.75 3.37
N HIS A 622 -23.10 -10.88 3.44
CA HIS A 622 -24.30 -11.06 4.25
C HIS A 622 -24.11 -11.98 5.46
N THR A 623 -23.27 -13.01 5.36
CA THR A 623 -23.02 -13.97 6.44
C THR A 623 -21.59 -14.50 6.43
N ALA A 624 -21.04 -14.78 7.61
CA ALA A 624 -19.73 -15.40 7.79
C ALA A 624 -19.81 -16.40 8.94
N TYR A 625 -19.69 -17.69 8.64
CA TYR A 625 -19.85 -18.74 9.66
C TYR A 625 -19.04 -19.99 9.39
N HIS A 626 -18.75 -20.71 10.47
CA HIS A 626 -18.29 -22.10 10.43
C HIS A 626 -19.52 -23.01 10.43
N GLY A 627 -19.72 -23.70 9.31
CA GLY A 627 -20.82 -24.62 9.07
C GLY A 627 -20.52 -26.01 9.61
N PHE A 628 -21.41 -26.53 10.44
CA PHE A 628 -21.43 -27.93 10.89
C PHE A 628 -22.46 -28.67 10.06
N CYS A 629 -21.99 -29.44 9.07
CA CYS A 629 -22.85 -30.08 8.10
C CYS A 629 -23.17 -31.52 8.49
N TYR A 630 -24.43 -31.93 8.33
CA TYR A 630 -24.97 -33.24 8.68
C TYR A 630 -25.84 -33.79 7.55
N THR A 631 -26.21 -35.06 7.66
CA THR A 631 -27.23 -35.68 6.81
C THR A 631 -28.14 -36.59 7.62
N VAL A 632 -29.36 -36.80 7.12
CA VAL A 632 -30.32 -37.74 7.70
C VAL A 632 -31.11 -38.41 6.58
N VAL A 633 -31.58 -39.63 6.83
CA VAL A 633 -32.56 -40.31 5.97
C VAL A 633 -33.94 -40.22 6.61
N TRP A 634 -34.93 -39.73 5.86
CA TRP A 634 -36.31 -39.52 6.29
C TRP A 634 -37.28 -39.80 5.13
N ASP A 635 -38.18 -40.76 5.34
CA ASP A 635 -39.27 -41.10 4.42
C ASP A 635 -40.65 -40.63 4.93
N GLY A 636 -40.68 -39.95 6.08
CA GLY A 636 -41.91 -39.46 6.69
C GLY A 636 -42.42 -38.16 6.06
N GLU A 637 -43.52 -37.66 6.61
CA GLU A 637 -44.12 -36.38 6.18
C GLU A 637 -43.17 -35.21 6.49
N ILE A 638 -43.06 -34.24 5.58
CA ILE A 638 -42.39 -32.95 5.82
C ILE A 638 -43.46 -31.94 6.23
N ARG A 639 -43.27 -31.28 7.36
CA ARG A 639 -44.19 -30.26 7.87
C ARG A 639 -43.47 -28.93 7.99
N TRP A 640 -43.73 -28.05 7.04
CA TRP A 640 -43.14 -26.71 7.00
C TRP A 640 -43.68 -25.83 8.12
N GLN A 641 -42.80 -25.03 8.71
CA GLN A 641 -43.25 -23.81 9.39
C GLN A 641 -43.40 -22.69 8.36
N PRO A 642 -44.60 -22.07 8.22
CA PRO A 642 -44.85 -21.03 7.22
C PRO A 642 -43.95 -19.80 7.32
N GLU A 643 -43.33 -19.57 8.48
CA GLU A 643 -42.38 -18.48 8.72
C GLU A 643 -40.99 -18.79 8.13
N GLU A 644 -40.68 -20.06 7.90
CA GLU A 644 -39.37 -20.58 7.53
C GLU A 644 -39.31 -21.03 6.06
N VAL A 645 -40.29 -21.84 5.64
CA VAL A 645 -40.33 -22.49 4.33
C VAL A 645 -41.61 -22.15 3.56
N ALA A 646 -41.47 -21.76 2.29
CA ALA A 646 -42.56 -21.38 1.40
C ALA A 646 -43.04 -22.53 0.50
N ASP A 647 -42.12 -23.35 -0.01
CA ASP A 647 -42.41 -24.55 -0.82
C ASP A 647 -41.26 -25.55 -0.71
N GLY A 648 -41.44 -26.78 -1.21
CA GLY A 648 -40.36 -27.76 -1.29
C GLY A 648 -40.68 -28.97 -2.15
N GLU A 649 -39.64 -29.64 -2.62
CA GLU A 649 -39.72 -30.79 -3.52
C GLU A 649 -38.56 -31.77 -3.28
N TRP A 650 -38.77 -33.04 -3.66
CA TRP A 650 -37.71 -34.04 -3.68
C TRP A 650 -37.00 -34.04 -5.04
N MET A 651 -35.67 -33.90 -5.03
CA MET A 651 -34.85 -33.90 -6.24
C MET A 651 -33.81 -35.01 -6.21
N THR A 652 -33.52 -35.64 -7.35
CA THR A 652 -32.34 -36.52 -7.43
C THR A 652 -31.06 -35.67 -7.35
N PRO A 653 -29.93 -36.22 -6.83
CA PRO A 653 -28.68 -35.47 -6.75
C PRO A 653 -28.23 -34.89 -8.10
N ALA A 654 -28.41 -35.65 -9.19
CA ALA A 654 -28.09 -35.20 -10.55
C ALA A 654 -28.99 -34.03 -11.02
N ALA A 655 -30.30 -34.09 -10.76
CA ALA A 655 -31.22 -33.02 -11.11
C ALA A 655 -30.95 -31.75 -10.29
N LEU A 656 -30.63 -31.89 -9.01
CA LEU A 656 -30.25 -30.77 -8.14
C LEU A 656 -28.94 -30.13 -8.60
N GLN A 657 -27.93 -30.93 -8.92
CA GLN A 657 -26.65 -30.42 -9.44
C GLN A 657 -26.84 -29.62 -10.75
N GLU A 658 -27.67 -30.13 -11.66
CA GLU A 658 -28.00 -29.43 -12.91
C GLU A 658 -28.81 -28.15 -12.67
N ALA A 659 -29.76 -28.16 -11.72
CA ALA A 659 -30.52 -26.97 -11.34
C ALA A 659 -29.60 -25.86 -10.77
N ILE A 660 -28.64 -26.22 -9.90
CA ILE A 660 -27.65 -25.27 -9.37
C ILE A 660 -26.77 -24.73 -10.49
N ARG A 661 -26.33 -25.58 -11.43
CA ARG A 661 -25.49 -25.16 -12.56
C ARG A 661 -26.20 -24.20 -13.52
N THR A 662 -27.49 -24.43 -13.76
CA THR A 662 -28.29 -23.62 -14.69
C THR A 662 -28.83 -22.34 -14.08
N ARG A 663 -29.12 -22.33 -12.76
CA ARG A 663 -29.70 -21.20 -12.04
C ARG A 663 -28.99 -20.97 -10.70
N PRO A 664 -27.68 -20.65 -10.70
CA PRO A 664 -26.88 -20.56 -9.47
C PRO A 664 -27.43 -19.51 -8.48
N ASP A 665 -28.01 -18.42 -8.99
CA ASP A 665 -28.56 -17.35 -8.16
C ASP A 665 -29.89 -17.70 -7.45
N ASP A 666 -30.58 -18.77 -7.87
CA ASP A 666 -31.80 -19.25 -7.21
C ASP A 666 -31.48 -20.08 -5.95
N PHE A 667 -30.22 -20.51 -5.77
CA PHE A 667 -29.80 -21.36 -4.66
C PHE A 667 -28.99 -20.62 -3.59
N MET A 668 -29.00 -21.18 -2.38
CA MET A 668 -28.25 -20.70 -1.24
C MET A 668 -26.73 -20.84 -1.48
N PRO A 669 -25.98 -19.72 -1.54
CA PRO A 669 -24.58 -19.74 -1.94
C PRO A 669 -23.69 -20.43 -0.91
N ASP A 670 -24.04 -20.35 0.37
CA ASP A 670 -23.37 -21.00 1.48
C ASP A 670 -23.55 -22.51 1.47
N THR A 671 -24.78 -23.01 1.31
CA THR A 671 -25.03 -24.45 1.18
C THR A 671 -24.32 -25.03 -0.05
N VAL A 672 -24.37 -24.33 -1.19
CA VAL A 672 -23.64 -24.74 -2.41
C VAL A 672 -22.12 -24.77 -2.17
N SER A 673 -21.57 -23.75 -1.50
CA SER A 673 -20.13 -23.69 -1.21
C SER A 673 -19.68 -24.78 -0.23
N LEU A 674 -20.49 -25.09 0.78
CA LEU A 674 -20.13 -26.06 1.82
C LEU A 674 -20.35 -27.51 1.38
N LEU A 675 -21.39 -27.77 0.58
CA LEU A 675 -21.87 -29.12 0.27
C LEU A 675 -21.86 -29.47 -1.23
N GLY A 676 -21.45 -28.56 -2.12
CA GLY A 676 -21.44 -28.77 -3.57
C GLY A 676 -20.61 -29.98 -4.01
N ASP A 677 -19.40 -30.16 -3.46
CA ASP A 677 -18.55 -31.32 -3.77
C ASP A 677 -19.17 -32.64 -3.30
N TRP A 678 -19.81 -32.63 -2.12
CA TRP A 678 -20.52 -33.80 -1.61
C TRP A 678 -21.72 -34.15 -2.49
N LEU A 679 -22.48 -33.14 -2.93
CA LEU A 679 -23.61 -33.32 -3.85
C LEU A 679 -23.14 -33.91 -5.19
N ALA A 680 -22.04 -33.41 -5.74
CA ALA A 680 -21.44 -33.93 -6.97
C ALA A 680 -21.00 -35.41 -6.83
N ALA A 681 -20.47 -35.79 -5.66
CA ALA A 681 -20.14 -37.17 -5.36
C ALA A 681 -21.39 -38.08 -5.31
N GLN A 682 -22.49 -37.59 -4.71
CA GLN A 682 -23.77 -38.32 -4.71
C GLN A 682 -24.37 -38.47 -6.12
N ALA A 683 -24.21 -37.47 -7.00
CA ALA A 683 -24.69 -37.52 -8.38
C ALA A 683 -23.93 -38.53 -9.26
N THR A 684 -22.66 -38.79 -8.95
CA THR A 684 -21.80 -39.71 -9.70
C THR A 684 -21.72 -41.12 -9.11
N GLY A 685 -22.38 -41.37 -7.97
CA GLY A 685 -22.33 -42.66 -7.26
C GLY A 685 -21.00 -42.94 -6.53
N SER A 686 -20.18 -41.91 -6.31
CA SER A 686 -18.85 -42.01 -5.71
C SER A 686 -18.92 -41.73 -4.21
N ALA A 687 -18.40 -42.62 -3.35
CA ALA A 687 -18.38 -42.40 -1.90
C ALA A 687 -17.51 -41.18 -1.52
N PRO A 688 -17.95 -40.30 -0.60
CA PRO A 688 -17.15 -39.15 -0.16
C PRO A 688 -15.93 -39.61 0.67
N GLY A 689 -14.77 -39.01 0.41
CA GLY A 689 -13.54 -39.22 1.19
C GLY A 689 -13.61 -38.63 2.61
N PRO A 690 -12.81 -39.14 3.56
CA PRO A 690 -12.94 -38.80 4.97
C PRO A 690 -12.63 -37.33 5.27
N ALA A 691 -13.37 -36.78 6.25
CA ALA A 691 -13.25 -35.41 6.72
C ALA A 691 -11.84 -35.11 7.25
N THR A 692 -11.19 -34.08 6.72
CA THR A 692 -9.96 -33.53 7.28
C THR A 692 -10.29 -32.69 8.52
N SER A 693 -9.69 -33.07 9.64
CA SER A 693 -9.83 -32.51 11.00
C SER A 693 -9.44 -31.05 11.14
#